data_AF-A0A9W6XU22-F1
#
_entry.id   AF-A0A9W6XU22-F1
#
_cell.length_a   1.000
_cell.length_b   1.000
_cell.length_c   1.000
_cell.angle_alpha   90.00
_cell.angle_beta   90.00
_cell.angle_gamma   90.00
#
_symmetry.space_group_name_H-M   'P 1'
#
loop_
_entity.id
_entity.type
_entity.pdbx_description
1 polymer ?
#
loop_
_entity_poly.entity_id
_entity_poly.type
_entity_poly.pdbx_seq_one_letter_code
_entity_poly.pdbx_strand_id
1 'polypeptide(L)'
;MGCCSNKEQVGVNDDVPSQGVAPAGSRKCRDVLCVLLFAAFWIGMITIAAIGFIHGEPKRLLYGSDYNGTTCGTGKHEGRTLTFYPRITQDLLEQSSNPSLSAKDFSFYGVCVSSCPEAGSYICNYEAEAEILSDTSLTTDVAREKERKARATTITVLPSNRECWLVALPSEQVFYRCLQIVEANSTSVEKCMVPGDKPEYYDDNGVPNDKCEIKRVVTTSETVGPAQDNPLYSKLQTAGATIGRIIGDIQESWAVFLLCGGVLALVLGFAFVILLRFCAGCIVWITLWSFVILLLLFALMLSTKGGIIGSSELSDLSSKIVSAAAAAGVDTTTVASTTIVLPQTLQASQGKQKAYATAAYVSYALTGIAFLLVCFFQKRIRIAVGIVKEASRTLQSLPLLVLFPIIPFIMLLALFAYAAIVGAYIYSSGEMQLSSLAGDLAEQAGQNISSNATTTLNTVSPDQTMKLLVAYHFFGFLWTAQLINAISMCTIAGAVSRYYWSRNKTSEEMGQFPVLASFKNCFRYHFGSLAFGAFIIAVVQFIRAALLYLDHQTQDLQKSNLIIKVAMKVVQCCLWCLEKCLRFLSKNAYILIAMKGHSFCASAKDAFKILLGNIAQVGAVSTVTFLLLGAGKVAVALSCAIATFAYLENNSADYGVGGSHELSSPLAPILLAMLLGWFVASTLLGVYEMTIDTILLCFCVDKELNKASGQYFMNDSLQKFVANVPTNLKTGHPESPSPTHIQSNKP
;
A
#
# COMPACT_ATOMS: atom_id res chain seq x y z
N MET A 1 -30.84 -2.09 -24.71
CA MET A 1 -31.72 -1.02 -25.23
C MET A 1 -32.77 -0.69 -24.19
N GLY A 2 -33.11 0.58 -23.99
CA GLY A 2 -34.02 1.07 -22.96
C GLY A 2 -33.63 2.45 -22.41
N CYS A 3 -33.61 3.47 -23.27
CA CYS A 3 -33.35 4.86 -22.87
C CYS A 3 -34.58 5.45 -22.18
N CYS A 4 -34.67 5.37 -20.84
CA CYS A 4 -35.61 6.21 -20.10
C CYS A 4 -35.04 7.63 -19.95
N SER A 5 -35.68 8.57 -20.65
CA SER A 5 -35.58 10.02 -20.46
C SER A 5 -36.57 10.42 -19.38
N ASN A 6 -36.13 10.50 -18.12
CA ASN A 6 -36.80 11.34 -17.14
C ASN A 6 -35.91 12.57 -16.91
N LYS A 7 -36.35 13.71 -17.43
CA LYS A 7 -35.84 15.02 -17.02
C LYS A 7 -36.22 15.21 -15.55
N GLU A 8 -35.29 14.87 -14.65
CA GLU A 8 -35.30 15.42 -13.31
C GLU A 8 -34.78 16.86 -13.44
N GLN A 9 -35.65 17.75 -13.94
CA GLN A 9 -35.45 19.18 -13.74
C GLN A 9 -35.78 19.44 -12.28
N VAL A 10 -34.77 19.89 -11.54
CA VAL A 10 -34.99 20.55 -10.25
C VAL A 10 -35.95 21.70 -10.53
N GLY A 11 -37.19 21.56 -10.07
CA GLY A 11 -38.23 22.55 -10.24
C GLY A 11 -37.80 23.86 -9.61
N VAL A 12 -37.55 24.86 -10.45
CA VAL A 12 -37.55 26.26 -10.02
C VAL A 12 -39.01 26.68 -10.06
N ASN A 13 -39.61 26.95 -8.90
CA ASN A 13 -40.91 27.61 -8.84
C ASN A 13 -40.77 29.03 -9.42
N ASP A 14 -41.65 29.42 -10.34
CA ASP A 14 -41.55 30.62 -11.17
C ASP A 14 -41.87 31.97 -10.47
N ASP A 15 -41.85 32.04 -9.13
CA ASP A 15 -42.20 33.28 -8.37
C ASP A 15 -41.07 33.83 -7.47
N VAL A 16 -39.79 33.49 -7.72
CA VAL A 16 -38.65 34.01 -6.94
C VAL A 16 -37.68 34.76 -7.86
N PRO A 17 -37.26 36.01 -7.54
CA PRO A 17 -36.38 36.80 -8.41
C PRO A 17 -35.06 36.03 -8.64
N SER A 18 -34.64 35.93 -9.91
CA SER A 18 -33.54 35.07 -10.36
C SER A 18 -32.34 35.08 -9.41
N GLN A 19 -32.01 33.92 -8.81
CA GLN A 19 -30.96 33.74 -7.80
C GLN A 19 -29.79 32.88 -8.32
N GLY A 20 -28.95 33.41 -9.21
CA GLY A 20 -27.77 32.71 -9.74
C GLY A 20 -28.07 31.48 -10.61
N VAL A 21 -27.10 31.08 -11.43
CA VAL A 21 -27.23 29.98 -12.40
C VAL A 21 -26.38 28.79 -11.94
N ALA A 22 -27.02 27.64 -11.77
CA ALA A 22 -26.33 26.37 -11.55
C ALA A 22 -25.95 25.72 -12.91
N PRO A 23 -24.93 24.84 -12.96
CA PRO A 23 -24.55 24.17 -14.20
C PRO A 23 -25.69 23.35 -14.80
N ALA A 24 -25.98 23.54 -16.09
CA ALA A 24 -27.00 22.76 -16.79
C ALA A 24 -26.60 21.28 -16.87
N GLY A 25 -27.33 20.40 -16.16
CA GLY A 25 -27.10 18.97 -16.20
C GLY A 25 -27.78 18.31 -17.40
N SER A 26 -27.01 17.75 -18.34
CA SER A 26 -27.53 16.91 -19.43
C SER A 26 -27.16 15.44 -19.24
N ARG A 27 -27.80 14.78 -18.27
CA ARG A 27 -27.53 13.38 -17.94
C ARG A 27 -28.05 12.47 -19.04
N LYS A 28 -27.14 11.97 -19.88
CA LYS A 28 -27.38 10.97 -20.92
C LYS A 28 -26.29 9.91 -20.83
N CYS A 29 -26.58 8.68 -21.27
CA CYS A 29 -25.55 7.65 -21.42
C CYS A 29 -24.53 8.14 -22.45
N ARG A 30 -23.26 8.26 -22.04
CA ARG A 30 -22.15 8.67 -22.91
C ARG A 30 -21.09 7.58 -22.96
N ASP A 31 -20.31 7.59 -24.05
CA ASP A 31 -19.22 6.66 -24.29
C ASP A 31 -19.67 5.18 -24.25
N VAL A 32 -20.84 4.88 -24.82
CA VAL A 32 -21.47 3.55 -24.81
C VAL A 32 -20.59 2.47 -25.43
N LEU A 33 -19.79 2.81 -26.44
CA LEU A 33 -18.82 1.89 -27.04
C LEU A 33 -17.82 1.35 -26.00
N CYS A 34 -17.38 2.18 -25.04
CA CYS A 34 -16.47 1.73 -24.01
C CYS A 34 -17.11 0.72 -23.06
N VAL A 35 -18.43 0.84 -22.82
CA VAL A 35 -19.19 -0.17 -22.06
C VAL A 35 -19.19 -1.51 -22.79
N LEU A 36 -19.40 -1.50 -24.11
CA LEU A 36 -19.37 -2.72 -24.93
C LEU A 36 -17.98 -3.35 -24.96
N LEU A 37 -16.92 -2.55 -25.09
CA LEU A 37 -15.54 -3.02 -25.05
C LEU A 37 -15.19 -3.63 -23.69
N PHE A 38 -15.58 -2.98 -22.60
CA PHE A 38 -15.36 -3.50 -21.26
C PHE A 38 -16.12 -4.82 -21.03
N ALA A 39 -17.36 -4.92 -21.49
CA ALA A 39 -18.13 -6.15 -21.43
C ALA A 39 -17.49 -7.28 -22.26
N ALA A 40 -17.07 -6.99 -23.49
CA ALA A 40 -16.36 -7.96 -24.34
C ALA A 40 -15.05 -8.43 -23.71
N PHE A 41 -14.31 -7.52 -23.07
CA PHE A 41 -13.10 -7.87 -22.33
C PHE A 41 -13.40 -8.78 -21.14
N TRP A 42 -14.47 -8.50 -20.38
CA TRP A 42 -14.87 -9.37 -19.27
C TRP A 42 -15.36 -10.75 -19.70
N ILE A 43 -15.96 -10.87 -20.89
CA ILE A 43 -16.26 -12.19 -21.47
C ILE A 43 -14.96 -12.98 -21.64
N GLY A 44 -13.91 -12.37 -22.21
CA GLY A 44 -12.59 -13.01 -22.31
C GLY A 44 -11.97 -13.36 -20.95
N MET A 45 -12.11 -12.50 -19.93
CA MET A 45 -11.67 -12.79 -18.56
C MET A 45 -12.37 -14.03 -17.97
N ILE A 46 -13.66 -14.20 -18.25
CA ILE A 46 -14.43 -15.37 -17.80
C ILE A 46 -13.97 -16.62 -18.57
N THR A 47 -13.74 -16.51 -19.89
CA THR A 47 -13.23 -17.62 -20.71
C THR A 47 -11.88 -18.14 -20.20
N ILE A 48 -10.91 -17.25 -19.97
CA ILE A 48 -9.60 -17.69 -19.45
C ILE A 48 -9.67 -18.24 -18.03
N ALA A 49 -10.61 -17.76 -17.21
CA ALA A 49 -10.83 -18.30 -15.88
C ALA A 49 -11.36 -19.74 -15.97
N ALA A 50 -12.32 -20.01 -16.84
CA ALA A 50 -12.83 -21.36 -17.09
C ALA A 50 -11.70 -22.31 -17.54
N ILE A 51 -10.86 -21.88 -18.48
CA ILE A 51 -9.70 -22.65 -18.95
C ILE A 51 -8.72 -22.92 -17.81
N GLY A 52 -8.39 -21.89 -17.02
CA GLY A 52 -7.55 -22.03 -15.84
C GLY A 52 -8.10 -23.02 -14.83
N PHE A 53 -9.42 -23.04 -14.59
CA PHE A 53 -10.05 -24.00 -13.68
C PHE A 53 -10.04 -25.44 -14.20
N ILE A 54 -10.11 -25.63 -15.52
CA ILE A 54 -10.11 -26.98 -16.13
C ILE A 54 -8.71 -27.59 -16.09
N HIS A 55 -7.67 -26.80 -16.34
CA HIS A 55 -6.30 -27.32 -16.50
C HIS A 55 -5.35 -27.00 -15.33
N GLY A 56 -5.71 -26.05 -14.46
CA GLY A 56 -4.86 -25.57 -13.37
C GLY A 56 -4.90 -26.43 -12.12
N GLU A 57 -3.74 -26.66 -11.53
CA GLU A 57 -3.60 -27.32 -10.23
C GLU A 57 -2.91 -26.37 -9.22
N PRO A 58 -3.65 -25.46 -8.55
CA PRO A 58 -3.06 -24.41 -7.72
C PRO A 58 -2.30 -24.94 -6.50
N LYS A 59 -2.55 -26.19 -6.09
CA LYS A 59 -1.82 -26.90 -5.03
C LYS A 59 -0.31 -26.96 -5.31
N ARG A 60 0.10 -26.96 -6.58
CA ARG A 60 1.53 -26.94 -7.00
C ARG A 60 2.27 -25.66 -6.59
N LEU A 61 1.55 -24.58 -6.27
CA LEU A 61 2.13 -23.31 -5.80
C LEU A 61 2.39 -23.30 -4.30
N LEU A 62 1.71 -24.18 -3.55
CA LEU A 62 1.79 -24.23 -2.10
C LEU A 62 2.67 -25.40 -1.63
N TYR A 63 2.47 -26.58 -2.22
CA TYR A 63 3.22 -27.80 -1.87
C TYR A 63 4.48 -27.95 -2.70
N GLY A 64 5.50 -28.58 -2.13
CA GLY A 64 6.66 -29.00 -2.89
C GLY A 64 6.32 -30.14 -3.86
N SER A 65 7.19 -30.34 -4.84
CA SER A 65 7.14 -31.52 -5.70
C SER A 65 8.23 -32.51 -5.29
N ASP A 66 7.98 -33.78 -5.54
CA ASP A 66 8.97 -34.83 -5.37
C ASP A 66 9.98 -34.87 -6.53
N TYR A 67 10.92 -35.81 -6.44
CA TYR A 67 11.95 -36.04 -7.46
C TYR A 67 11.40 -36.45 -8.85
N ASN A 68 10.13 -36.87 -8.93
CA ASN A 68 9.44 -37.17 -10.19
C ASN A 68 8.63 -35.98 -10.73
N GLY A 69 8.64 -34.82 -10.04
CA GLY A 69 7.87 -33.64 -10.40
C GLY A 69 6.39 -33.73 -10.04
N THR A 70 5.98 -34.76 -9.28
CA THR A 70 4.61 -34.90 -8.76
C THR A 70 4.47 -34.04 -7.50
N THR A 71 3.35 -33.33 -7.37
CA THR A 71 3.12 -32.44 -6.23
C THR A 71 2.67 -33.21 -5.00
N CYS A 72 3.34 -32.99 -3.87
CA CYS A 72 2.98 -33.59 -2.59
C CYS A 72 1.58 -33.12 -2.15
N GLY A 73 0.78 -33.99 -1.52
CA GLY A 73 -0.61 -33.69 -1.15
C GLY A 73 -1.63 -33.79 -2.30
N THR A 74 -1.24 -34.40 -3.43
CA THR A 74 -2.11 -34.63 -4.60
C THR A 74 -1.98 -36.05 -5.12
N GLY A 75 -3.03 -36.57 -5.76
CA GLY A 75 -3.03 -37.90 -6.41
C GLY A 75 -2.52 -39.01 -5.49
N LYS A 76 -1.44 -39.70 -5.90
CA LYS A 76 -0.80 -40.79 -5.13
C LYS A 76 -0.21 -40.35 -3.78
N HIS A 77 -0.05 -39.05 -3.55
CA HIS A 77 0.53 -38.46 -2.34
C HIS A 77 -0.47 -37.64 -1.53
N GLU A 78 -1.79 -37.86 -1.69
CA GLU A 78 -2.82 -37.09 -0.97
C GLU A 78 -2.65 -37.10 0.57
N GLY A 79 -2.16 -38.21 1.14
CA GLY A 79 -1.84 -38.32 2.58
C GLY A 79 -0.44 -37.83 2.99
N ARG A 80 0.37 -37.32 2.05
CA ARG A 80 1.76 -36.88 2.28
C ARG A 80 1.94 -35.46 1.74
N THR A 81 1.58 -34.47 2.54
CA THR A 81 1.52 -33.05 2.13
C THR A 81 2.83 -32.30 2.30
N LEU A 82 3.81 -32.86 3.02
CA LEU A 82 5.09 -32.21 3.29
C LEU A 82 6.17 -32.71 2.32
N THR A 83 7.12 -31.86 1.97
CA THR A 83 8.29 -32.25 1.16
C THR A 83 9.56 -32.17 2.00
N PHE A 84 10.31 -33.27 2.07
CA PHE A 84 11.63 -33.34 2.67
C PHE A 84 12.72 -33.42 1.58
N TYR A 85 13.85 -32.74 1.79
CA TYR A 85 14.95 -32.67 0.82
C TYR A 85 16.20 -33.39 1.36
N PRO A 86 16.28 -34.73 1.25
CA PRO A 86 17.33 -35.53 1.88
C PRO A 86 18.75 -35.22 1.39
N ARG A 87 18.89 -34.68 0.17
CA ARG A 87 20.18 -34.42 -0.48
C ARG A 87 20.34 -32.96 -0.94
N ILE A 88 19.67 -32.02 -0.27
CA ILE A 88 19.67 -30.59 -0.64
C ILE A 88 21.08 -29.99 -0.79
N THR A 89 22.01 -30.36 0.09
CA THR A 89 23.40 -29.90 0.04
C THR A 89 24.12 -30.43 -1.19
N GLN A 90 23.91 -31.70 -1.53
CA GLN A 90 24.51 -32.33 -2.69
C GLN A 90 23.95 -31.75 -3.99
N ASP A 91 22.62 -31.64 -4.09
CA ASP A 91 21.94 -31.08 -5.26
C ASP A 91 22.40 -29.65 -5.54
N LEU A 92 22.60 -28.86 -4.49
CA LEU A 92 23.11 -27.49 -4.61
C LEU A 92 24.55 -27.47 -5.12
N LEU A 93 25.43 -28.30 -4.56
CA LEU A 93 26.83 -28.38 -4.97
C LEU A 93 26.95 -28.82 -6.44
N GLU A 94 26.22 -29.86 -6.83
CA GLU A 94 26.19 -30.37 -8.21
C GLU A 94 25.70 -29.28 -9.19
N GLN A 95 24.61 -28.59 -8.87
CA GLN A 95 24.04 -27.57 -9.78
C GLN A 95 24.84 -26.26 -9.79
N SER A 96 25.45 -25.87 -8.65
CA SER A 96 26.32 -24.69 -8.58
C SER A 96 27.59 -24.83 -9.42
N SER A 97 28.01 -26.06 -9.70
CA SER A 97 29.15 -26.34 -10.57
C SER A 97 28.86 -26.15 -12.06
N ASN A 98 27.58 -26.04 -12.45
CA ASN A 98 27.16 -25.82 -13.83
C ASN A 98 26.93 -24.32 -14.10
N PRO A 99 27.82 -23.62 -14.82
CA PRO A 99 27.69 -22.19 -15.10
C PRO A 99 26.53 -21.84 -16.05
N SER A 100 25.86 -22.84 -16.65
CA SER A 100 24.73 -22.64 -17.56
C SER A 100 23.37 -22.65 -16.86
N LEU A 101 23.28 -23.13 -15.61
CA LEU A 101 22.04 -23.09 -14.83
C LEU A 101 21.94 -21.77 -14.06
N SER A 102 20.79 -21.10 -14.18
CA SER A 102 20.45 -20.02 -13.27
C SER A 102 19.95 -20.60 -11.95
N ALA A 103 20.10 -19.87 -10.84
CA ALA A 103 19.58 -20.27 -9.54
C ALA A 103 18.06 -20.52 -9.52
N LYS A 104 17.32 -20.03 -10.54
CA LYS A 104 15.88 -20.25 -10.73
C LYS A 104 15.54 -21.62 -11.31
N ASP A 105 16.52 -22.26 -11.94
CA ASP A 105 16.36 -23.55 -12.61
C ASP A 105 16.83 -24.70 -11.71
N PHE A 106 17.19 -24.41 -10.45
CA PHE A 106 17.67 -25.42 -9.51
C PHE A 106 16.53 -26.34 -9.08
N SER A 107 16.68 -27.63 -9.34
CA SER A 107 15.77 -28.67 -8.89
C SER A 107 16.37 -29.40 -7.71
N PHE A 108 15.61 -29.58 -6.64
CA PHE A 108 16.04 -30.34 -5.47
C PHE A 108 15.28 -31.66 -5.41
N TYR A 109 15.98 -32.73 -5.04
CA TYR A 109 15.40 -34.05 -4.85
C TYR A 109 14.49 -34.03 -3.62
N GLY A 110 13.18 -33.91 -3.86
CA GLY A 110 12.16 -33.90 -2.82
C GLY A 110 11.52 -35.28 -2.63
N VAL A 111 11.15 -35.62 -1.40
CA VAL A 111 10.34 -36.81 -1.08
C VAL A 111 9.11 -36.36 -0.31
N CYS A 112 7.93 -36.81 -0.72
CA CYS A 112 6.68 -36.50 -0.02
C CYS A 112 6.57 -37.32 1.27
N VAL A 113 6.37 -36.64 2.40
CA VAL A 113 6.24 -37.21 3.75
C VAL A 113 4.98 -36.68 4.45
N SER A 114 4.45 -37.42 5.44
CA SER A 114 3.27 -37.04 6.22
C SER A 114 3.61 -36.15 7.42
N SER A 115 4.79 -36.35 8.01
CA SER A 115 5.34 -35.57 9.13
C SER A 115 6.82 -35.33 8.88
N CYS A 116 7.38 -34.27 9.48
CA CYS A 116 8.80 -34.01 9.35
C CYS A 116 9.62 -35.08 10.09
N PRO A 117 10.65 -35.65 9.43
CA PRO A 117 11.39 -36.74 10.01
C PRO A 117 12.27 -36.28 11.17
N GLU A 118 12.36 -37.12 12.19
CA GLU A 118 13.17 -36.89 13.38
C GLU A 118 14.66 -37.14 13.11
N ALA A 119 15.52 -36.50 13.90
CA ALA A 119 16.96 -36.72 13.82
C ALA A 119 17.30 -38.20 14.10
N GLY A 120 18.19 -38.77 13.29
CA GLY A 120 18.61 -40.17 13.39
C GLY A 120 17.76 -41.17 12.59
N SER A 121 16.63 -40.73 12.01
CA SER A 121 15.79 -41.56 11.12
C SER A 121 16.36 -41.66 9.68
N TYR A 122 15.85 -42.60 8.90
CA TYR A 122 16.22 -42.77 7.48
C TYR A 122 15.02 -42.54 6.54
N ILE A 123 15.24 -41.75 5.48
CA ILE A 123 14.25 -41.53 4.40
C ILE A 123 14.76 -42.16 3.11
N CYS A 124 13.88 -42.87 2.40
CA CYS A 124 14.19 -43.57 1.15
C CYS A 124 13.38 -43.01 -0.03
N ASN A 125 13.81 -43.33 -1.26
CA ASN A 125 13.00 -43.15 -2.46
C ASN A 125 11.77 -44.08 -2.43
N TYR A 126 10.80 -43.83 -3.30
CA TYR A 126 9.53 -44.55 -3.24
C TYR A 126 9.68 -46.04 -3.58
N GLU A 127 10.61 -46.38 -4.47
CA GLU A 127 10.87 -47.77 -4.88
C GLU A 127 11.45 -48.59 -3.72
N ALA A 128 12.53 -48.13 -3.10
CA ALA A 128 13.17 -48.82 -1.99
C ALA A 128 12.26 -48.89 -0.75
N GLU A 129 11.50 -47.83 -0.46
CA GLU A 129 10.54 -47.86 0.64
C GLU A 129 9.42 -48.87 0.38
N ALA A 130 8.93 -49.00 -0.87
CA ALA A 130 7.94 -50.01 -1.22
C ALA A 130 8.49 -51.43 -1.08
N GLU A 131 9.73 -51.68 -1.51
CA GLU A 131 10.40 -52.98 -1.35
C GLU A 131 10.49 -53.38 0.13
N ILE A 132 11.01 -52.48 0.98
CA ILE A 132 11.17 -52.72 2.42
C ILE A 132 9.83 -52.99 3.11
N LEU A 133 8.77 -52.27 2.72
CA LEU A 133 7.43 -52.47 3.28
C LEU A 133 6.76 -53.76 2.79
N SER A 134 7.10 -54.22 1.58
CA SER A 134 6.56 -55.46 1.00
C SER A 134 7.32 -56.73 1.44
N ASP A 135 8.51 -56.58 2.02
CA ASP A 135 9.34 -57.71 2.45
C ASP A 135 8.77 -58.36 3.72
N THR A 136 8.12 -59.51 3.52
CA THR A 136 7.56 -60.34 4.59
C THR A 136 8.58 -60.86 5.61
N SER A 137 9.89 -60.80 5.31
CA SER A 137 10.95 -61.17 6.25
C SER A 137 11.20 -60.10 7.33
N LEU A 138 10.80 -58.84 7.08
CA LEU A 138 11.00 -57.70 7.96
C LEU A 138 9.75 -57.43 8.82
N THR A 139 9.55 -58.27 9.84
CA THR A 139 8.32 -58.25 10.66
C THR A 139 8.25 -57.12 11.69
N THR A 140 9.36 -56.46 12.01
CA THR A 140 9.42 -55.40 13.03
C THR A 140 9.91 -54.07 12.43
N ASP A 141 9.47 -52.94 13.01
CA ASP A 141 9.92 -51.61 12.59
C ASP A 141 11.45 -51.46 12.76
N VAL A 142 12.03 -52.11 13.76
CA VAL A 142 13.48 -52.15 13.99
C VAL A 142 14.22 -52.87 12.86
N ALA A 143 13.66 -53.98 12.35
CA ALA A 143 14.24 -54.71 11.23
C ALA A 143 14.17 -53.87 9.93
N ARG A 144 13.04 -53.19 9.69
CA ARG A 144 12.88 -52.27 8.54
C ARG A 144 13.83 -51.08 8.63
N GLU A 145 14.00 -50.48 9.80
CA GLU A 145 14.95 -49.36 9.99
C GLU A 145 16.41 -49.79 9.79
N LYS A 146 16.75 -51.02 10.22
CA LYS A 146 18.07 -51.59 9.98
C LYS A 146 18.36 -51.77 8.48
N GLU A 147 17.35 -52.16 7.70
CA GLU A 147 17.44 -52.27 6.24
C GLU A 147 17.59 -50.89 5.58
N ARG A 148 16.77 -49.90 5.98
CA ARG A 148 16.93 -48.50 5.50
C ARG A 148 18.34 -47.98 5.75
N LYS A 149 18.90 -48.25 6.94
CA LYS A 149 20.26 -47.90 7.32
C LYS A 149 21.31 -48.57 6.42
N ALA A 150 21.15 -49.86 6.12
CA ALA A 150 22.05 -50.59 5.23
C ALA A 150 22.06 -49.96 3.83
N ARG A 151 20.89 -49.64 3.29
CA ARG A 151 20.74 -48.98 1.98
C ARG A 151 21.28 -47.56 1.97
N ALA A 152 21.22 -46.83 3.08
CA ALA A 152 21.80 -45.49 3.21
C ALA A 152 23.34 -45.46 3.31
N THR A 153 23.97 -46.57 3.69
CA THR A 153 25.43 -46.66 3.94
C THR A 153 26.21 -47.36 2.83
N THR A 154 25.55 -47.79 1.76
CA THR A 154 26.18 -48.58 0.69
C THR A 154 27.11 -47.72 -0.18
N ILE A 155 28.41 -48.07 -0.23
CA ILE A 155 29.50 -47.34 -0.91
C ILE A 155 29.57 -47.62 -2.42
N THR A 156 28.89 -48.66 -2.91
CA THR A 156 29.06 -49.23 -4.26
C THR A 156 28.40 -48.47 -5.40
N VAL A 157 27.71 -47.36 -5.14
CA VAL A 157 27.07 -46.56 -6.18
C VAL A 157 27.67 -45.15 -6.17
N LEU A 158 28.11 -44.66 -7.33
CA LEU A 158 28.53 -43.25 -7.51
C LEU A 158 27.51 -42.31 -6.83
N PRO A 159 27.93 -41.11 -6.39
CA PRO A 159 27.12 -40.21 -5.53
C PRO A 159 25.69 -39.91 -6.04
N SER A 160 25.37 -40.19 -7.29
CA SER A 160 24.07 -39.96 -7.93
C SER A 160 22.92 -40.88 -7.50
N ASN A 161 23.16 -42.16 -7.17
CA ASN A 161 22.12 -43.20 -7.08
C ASN A 161 22.03 -43.88 -5.69
N ARG A 162 21.97 -43.10 -4.61
CA ARG A 162 21.60 -43.64 -3.28
C ARG A 162 20.07 -43.85 -3.21
N GLU A 163 19.64 -44.94 -2.56
CA GLU A 163 18.22 -45.26 -2.36
C GLU A 163 17.65 -44.66 -1.07
N CYS A 164 18.49 -44.51 -0.04
CA CYS A 164 18.12 -43.99 1.27
C CYS A 164 19.14 -42.98 1.82
N TRP A 165 18.69 -42.10 2.72
CA TRP A 165 19.47 -41.02 3.33
C TRP A 165 19.21 -40.91 4.83
N LEU A 166 20.28 -40.61 5.59
CA LEU A 166 20.19 -40.31 7.02
C LEU A 166 19.68 -38.89 7.26
N VAL A 167 18.68 -38.74 8.11
CA VAL A 167 18.21 -37.45 8.62
C VAL A 167 19.11 -37.04 9.79
N ALA A 168 20.19 -36.32 9.47
CA ALA A 168 21.24 -36.02 10.44
C ALA A 168 20.88 -34.95 11.48
N LEU A 169 19.91 -34.08 11.17
CA LEU A 169 19.49 -32.96 12.00
C LEU A 169 17.97 -33.00 12.21
N PRO A 170 17.45 -32.48 13.34
CA PRO A 170 16.02 -32.35 13.54
C PRO A 170 15.41 -31.47 12.45
N SER A 171 14.19 -31.78 12.02
CA SER A 171 13.51 -31.04 10.97
C SER A 171 12.15 -30.52 11.43
N GLU A 172 11.86 -29.27 11.07
CA GLU A 172 10.60 -28.60 11.38
C GLU A 172 9.84 -28.24 10.11
N GLN A 173 8.52 -28.15 10.26
CA GLN A 173 7.65 -27.73 9.18
C GLN A 173 7.73 -26.22 8.97
N VAL A 174 8.18 -25.81 7.78
CA VAL A 174 8.18 -24.43 7.33
C VAL A 174 7.49 -24.37 5.96
N PHE A 175 6.29 -23.79 5.89
CA PHE A 175 5.47 -23.67 4.67
C PHE A 175 5.35 -24.99 3.85
N TYR A 176 4.81 -26.05 4.48
CA TYR A 176 4.63 -27.39 3.88
C TYR A 176 5.93 -28.08 3.40
N ARG A 177 7.07 -27.66 3.92
CA ARG A 177 8.38 -28.28 3.69
C ARG A 177 9.02 -28.63 5.03
N CYS A 178 9.78 -29.71 5.05
CA CYS A 178 10.55 -30.10 6.22
C CYS A 178 11.98 -29.59 6.04
N LEU A 179 12.32 -28.56 6.81
CA LEU A 179 13.65 -27.96 6.81
C LEU A 179 14.38 -28.43 8.06
N GLN A 180 15.57 -28.97 7.86
CA GLN A 180 16.46 -29.27 8.97
C GLN A 180 16.83 -27.96 9.68
N ILE A 181 16.94 -27.99 11.02
CA ILE A 181 17.32 -26.85 11.85
C ILE A 181 18.55 -27.19 12.68
N VAL A 182 19.45 -26.22 12.82
CA VAL A 182 20.54 -26.25 13.81
C VAL A 182 19.94 -26.09 15.20
N GLU A 183 20.10 -27.12 16.03
CA GLU A 183 19.76 -27.07 17.44
C GLU A 183 20.93 -26.44 18.21
N ALA A 184 20.63 -25.39 18.97
CA ALA A 184 21.59 -24.70 19.83
C ALA A 184 21.17 -24.92 21.28
N ASN A 185 21.83 -25.86 21.97
CA ASN A 185 21.55 -26.08 23.37
C ASN A 185 22.41 -25.11 24.19
N SER A 186 21.76 -24.20 24.92
CA SER A 186 22.46 -23.20 25.74
C SER A 186 22.24 -23.48 27.22
N THR A 187 23.28 -23.93 27.92
CA THR A 187 23.27 -24.05 29.37
C THR A 187 23.86 -22.78 29.97
N SER A 188 23.06 -22.03 30.75
CA SER A 188 23.53 -20.88 31.51
C SER A 188 23.84 -21.28 32.94
N VAL A 189 25.12 -21.19 33.32
CA VAL A 189 25.55 -21.36 34.72
C VAL A 189 25.73 -19.97 35.33
N GLU A 190 24.99 -19.69 36.39
CA GLU A 190 25.12 -18.45 37.16
C GLU A 190 26.11 -18.65 38.31
N LYS A 191 27.10 -17.75 38.43
CA LYS A 191 28.08 -17.78 39.51
C LYS A 191 28.14 -16.45 40.25
N CYS A 192 28.25 -16.49 41.57
CA CYS A 192 28.47 -15.26 42.33
C CYS A 192 29.91 -14.75 42.19
N MET A 193 30.07 -13.49 41.75
CA MET A 193 31.37 -12.82 41.63
C MET A 193 31.70 -11.97 42.86
N VAL A 194 30.71 -11.26 43.41
CA VAL A 194 30.90 -10.38 44.56
C VAL A 194 29.86 -10.75 45.62
N PRO A 195 30.29 -11.12 46.85
CA PRO A 195 31.65 -11.04 47.39
C PRO A 195 32.59 -12.23 47.04
N GLY A 196 32.09 -13.30 46.41
CA GLY A 196 32.89 -14.42 45.90
C GLY A 196 32.07 -15.68 45.62
N ASP A 197 32.69 -16.72 45.05
CA ASP A 197 32.05 -17.99 44.69
C ASP A 197 32.05 -18.97 45.89
N LYS A 198 31.09 -18.83 46.81
CA LYS A 198 30.96 -19.69 48.01
C LYS A 198 29.53 -20.26 48.16
N PRO A 199 29.35 -21.44 48.79
CA PRO A 199 28.06 -22.12 48.91
C PRO A 199 26.95 -21.29 49.58
N GLU A 200 27.33 -20.40 50.51
CA GLU A 200 26.41 -19.52 51.24
C GLU A 200 25.68 -18.48 50.37
N TYR A 201 26.18 -18.26 49.15
CA TYR A 201 25.58 -17.36 48.16
C TYR A 201 24.72 -18.09 47.12
N TYR A 202 24.50 -19.39 47.26
CA TYR A 202 23.63 -20.18 46.38
C TYR A 202 22.42 -20.72 47.15
N ASP A 203 21.33 -21.01 46.43
CA ASP A 203 20.17 -21.74 46.95
C ASP A 203 20.33 -23.26 46.78
N ASP A 204 19.33 -24.04 47.22
CA ASP A 204 19.32 -25.52 47.12
C ASP A 204 19.35 -26.02 45.66
N ASN A 205 19.07 -25.16 44.69
CA ASN A 205 19.09 -25.45 43.25
C ASN A 205 20.41 -24.99 42.58
N GLY A 206 21.34 -24.41 43.35
CA GLY A 206 22.64 -23.95 42.85
C GLY A 206 22.59 -22.60 42.12
N VAL A 207 21.57 -21.76 42.36
CA VAL A 207 21.42 -20.42 41.78
C VAL A 207 21.84 -19.35 42.80
N PRO A 208 22.56 -18.28 42.40
CA PRO A 208 22.94 -17.21 43.31
C PRO A 208 21.73 -16.55 43.99
N ASN A 209 21.73 -16.54 45.33
CA ASN A 209 20.67 -15.97 46.15
C ASN A 209 20.85 -14.45 46.37
N ASP A 210 19.91 -13.81 47.07
CA ASP A 210 19.89 -12.35 47.33
C ASP A 210 21.14 -11.79 48.04
N LYS A 211 22.02 -12.65 48.57
CA LYS A 211 23.29 -12.26 49.19
C LYS A 211 24.41 -12.09 48.17
N CYS A 212 24.19 -12.42 46.90
CA CYS A 212 25.12 -12.18 45.82
C CYS A 212 24.89 -10.79 45.20
N GLU A 213 25.85 -9.87 45.35
CA GLU A 213 25.73 -8.50 44.82
C GLU A 213 25.93 -8.44 43.30
N ILE A 214 26.87 -9.23 42.78
CA ILE A 214 27.18 -9.28 41.35
C ILE A 214 27.31 -10.75 40.94
N LYS A 215 26.46 -11.19 40.01
CA LYS A 215 26.54 -12.52 39.40
C LYS A 215 27.13 -12.47 37.99
N ARG A 216 27.87 -13.52 37.63
CA ARG A 216 28.33 -13.82 36.27
C ARG A 216 27.46 -14.93 35.70
N VAL A 217 26.80 -14.64 34.59
CA VAL A 217 26.09 -15.66 33.80
C VAL A 217 27.04 -16.15 32.72
N VAL A 218 27.42 -17.43 32.77
CA VAL A 218 28.21 -18.09 31.73
C VAL A 218 27.26 -18.94 30.91
N THR A 219 26.93 -18.47 29.72
CA THR A 219 26.12 -19.22 28.76
C THR A 219 27.03 -20.01 27.84
N THR A 220 27.05 -21.33 28.00
CA THR A 220 27.72 -22.23 27.06
C THR A 220 26.70 -22.72 26.05
N SER A 221 26.88 -22.31 24.78
CA SER A 221 26.06 -22.78 23.67
C SER A 221 26.80 -23.88 22.90
N GLU A 222 26.23 -25.07 22.83
CA GLU A 222 26.66 -26.14 21.93
C GLU A 222 25.75 -26.15 20.71
N THR A 223 26.33 -26.01 19.51
CA THR A 223 25.58 -25.99 18.25
C THR A 223 26.02 -27.15 17.37
N VAL A 224 25.08 -28.02 16.99
CA VAL A 224 25.32 -29.12 16.06
C VAL A 224 24.79 -28.73 14.69
N GLY A 225 25.68 -28.60 13.71
CA GLY A 225 25.36 -28.14 12.36
C GLY A 225 26.12 -28.90 11.26
N PRO A 226 25.78 -28.66 9.99
CA PRO A 226 26.46 -29.30 8.86
C PRO A 226 27.92 -28.85 8.76
N ALA A 227 28.83 -29.78 8.46
CA ALA A 227 30.28 -29.51 8.35
C ALA A 227 30.68 -28.66 7.12
N GLN A 228 29.80 -28.55 6.13
CA GLN A 228 29.96 -27.64 5.00
C GLN A 228 28.94 -26.51 5.12
N ASP A 229 29.43 -25.27 5.20
CA ASP A 229 28.58 -24.09 5.27
C ASP A 229 27.79 -23.92 3.97
N ASN A 230 26.47 -24.09 4.06
CA ASN A 230 25.57 -23.77 2.97
C ASN A 230 24.91 -22.39 3.25
N PRO A 231 25.29 -21.33 2.52
CA PRO A 231 24.76 -19.98 2.74
C PRO A 231 23.26 -19.86 2.43
N LEU A 232 22.67 -20.82 1.71
CA LEU A 232 21.22 -20.88 1.48
C LEU A 232 20.49 -21.42 2.71
N TYR A 233 21.05 -22.44 3.35
CA TYR A 233 20.48 -23.10 4.52
C TYR A 233 20.40 -22.18 5.74
N SER A 234 21.50 -21.49 6.06
CA SER A 234 21.52 -20.54 7.19
C SER A 234 20.56 -19.35 6.99
N LYS A 235 20.38 -18.89 5.74
CA LYS A 235 19.40 -17.85 5.39
C LYS A 235 17.96 -18.34 5.53
N LEU A 236 17.65 -19.54 5.05
CA LEU A 236 16.33 -20.15 5.16
C LEU A 236 15.94 -20.39 6.62
N GLN A 237 16.86 -20.92 7.44
CA GLN A 237 16.61 -21.18 8.84
C GLN A 237 16.39 -19.88 9.64
N THR A 238 17.26 -18.88 9.43
CA THR A 238 17.13 -17.57 10.10
C THR A 238 15.83 -16.87 9.71
N ALA A 239 15.48 -16.90 8.42
CA ALA A 239 14.24 -16.33 7.93
C ALA A 239 13.01 -17.08 8.48
N GLY A 240 13.02 -18.42 8.47
CA GLY A 240 11.93 -19.24 9.00
C GLY A 240 11.67 -19.00 10.48
N ALA A 241 12.71 -19.01 11.31
CA ALA A 241 12.60 -18.75 12.74
C ALA A 241 12.12 -17.32 13.04
N THR A 242 12.58 -16.33 12.26
CA THR A 242 12.13 -14.94 12.41
C THR A 242 10.66 -14.79 12.03
N ILE A 243 10.24 -15.40 10.92
CA ILE A 243 8.84 -15.38 10.47
C ILE A 243 7.94 -16.09 11.48
N GLY A 244 8.35 -17.25 11.98
CA GLY A 244 7.60 -18.02 12.99
C GLY A 244 7.33 -17.20 14.25
N ARG A 245 8.36 -16.52 14.79
CA ARG A 245 8.22 -15.63 15.95
C ARG A 245 7.26 -14.46 15.67
N ILE A 246 7.39 -13.81 14.51
CA ILE A 246 6.49 -12.70 14.13
C ILE A 246 5.04 -13.18 14.02
N ILE A 247 4.79 -14.36 13.44
CA ILE A 247 3.44 -14.92 13.32
C ILE A 247 2.88 -15.26 14.70
N GLY A 248 3.67 -15.87 15.58
CA GLY A 248 3.29 -16.14 16.96
C GLY A 248 2.91 -14.85 17.71
N ASP A 249 3.76 -13.84 17.65
CA ASP A 249 3.51 -12.54 18.28
C ASP A 249 2.22 -11.88 17.75
N ILE A 250 1.97 -11.95 16.44
CA ILE A 250 0.74 -11.43 15.82
C ILE A 250 -0.49 -12.22 16.26
N GLN A 251 -0.38 -13.55 16.35
CA GLN A 251 -1.48 -14.42 16.75
C GLN A 251 -1.91 -14.15 18.19
N GLU A 252 -0.96 -13.91 19.10
CA GLU A 252 -1.27 -13.61 20.50
C GLU A 252 -1.80 -12.18 20.69
N SER A 253 -1.31 -11.21 19.90
CA SER A 253 -1.65 -9.79 20.07
C SER A 253 -2.75 -9.25 19.14
N TRP A 254 -3.46 -10.12 18.41
CA TRP A 254 -4.37 -9.72 17.32
C TRP A 254 -5.47 -8.74 17.71
N ALA A 255 -6.07 -8.94 18.88
CA ALA A 255 -7.12 -8.07 19.39
C ALA A 255 -6.61 -6.64 19.64
N VAL A 256 -5.37 -6.51 20.13
CA VAL A 256 -4.77 -5.22 20.51
C VAL A 256 -4.54 -4.35 19.29
N PHE A 257 -3.85 -4.87 18.26
CA PHE A 257 -3.57 -4.06 17.08
C PHE A 257 -4.82 -3.77 16.23
N LEU A 258 -5.87 -4.62 16.26
CA LEU A 258 -7.15 -4.31 15.62
C LEU A 258 -7.92 -3.21 16.36
N LEU A 259 -7.93 -3.25 17.70
CA LEU A 259 -8.55 -2.23 18.51
C LEU A 259 -7.86 -0.88 18.32
N CYS A 260 -6.53 -0.83 18.50
CA CYS A 260 -5.74 0.39 18.39
C CYS A 260 -5.55 0.87 16.95
N GLY A 261 -5.26 -0.03 15.99
CA GLY A 261 -5.05 0.32 14.59
C GLY A 261 -6.33 0.48 13.77
N GLY A 262 -7.44 -0.14 14.18
CA GLY A 262 -8.73 -0.08 13.49
C GLY A 262 -9.70 0.91 14.13
N VAL A 263 -10.21 0.58 15.32
CA VAL A 263 -11.29 1.35 15.98
C VAL A 263 -10.80 2.72 16.42
N LEU A 264 -9.67 2.80 17.13
CA LEU A 264 -9.10 4.07 17.56
C LEU A 264 -8.72 4.95 16.36
N ALA A 265 -8.19 4.36 15.28
CA ALA A 265 -7.86 5.10 14.05
C ALA A 265 -9.10 5.75 13.42
N LEU A 266 -10.24 5.05 13.38
CA LEU A 266 -11.51 5.62 12.91
C LEU A 266 -11.94 6.80 13.79
N VAL A 267 -11.94 6.62 15.12
CA VAL A 267 -12.33 7.67 16.08
C VAL A 267 -11.45 8.90 15.94
N LEU A 268 -10.12 8.73 15.93
CA LEU A 268 -9.16 9.83 15.77
C LEU A 268 -9.29 10.52 14.41
N GLY A 269 -9.52 9.75 13.34
CA GLY A 269 -9.76 10.30 12.01
C GLY A 269 -11.02 11.17 11.95
N PHE A 270 -12.13 10.71 12.54
CA PHE A 270 -13.36 11.51 12.63
C PHE A 270 -13.16 12.74 13.50
N ALA A 271 -12.51 12.60 14.65
CA ALA A 271 -12.17 13.71 15.53
C ALA A 271 -11.33 14.76 14.81
N PHE A 272 -10.36 14.34 13.99
CA PHE A 272 -9.54 15.24 13.17
C PHE A 272 -10.39 16.04 12.17
N VAL A 273 -11.32 15.41 11.45
CA VAL A 273 -12.22 16.11 10.52
C VAL A 273 -13.14 17.09 11.25
N ILE A 274 -13.66 16.72 12.42
CA ILE A 274 -14.47 17.62 13.24
C ILE A 274 -13.64 18.82 13.71
N LEU A 275 -12.40 18.58 14.13
CA LEU A 275 -11.46 19.62 14.58
C LEU A 275 -11.11 20.60 13.43
N LEU A 276 -11.01 20.13 12.18
CA LEU A 276 -10.87 21.00 11.01
C LEU A 276 -12.06 21.96 10.83
N ARG A 277 -13.28 21.60 11.24
CA ARG A 277 -14.42 22.53 11.15
C ARG A 277 -14.22 23.79 12.00
N PHE A 278 -13.83 23.61 13.25
CA PHE A 278 -13.76 24.71 14.22
C PHE A 278 -12.46 25.50 14.08
N CYS A 279 -11.36 24.81 13.84
CA CYS A 279 -10.02 25.39 13.92
C CYS A 279 -9.24 25.36 12.60
N ALA A 280 -9.89 25.13 11.44
CA ALA A 280 -9.21 25.03 10.12
C ALA A 280 -8.21 26.16 9.86
N GLY A 281 -8.53 27.40 10.23
CA GLY A 281 -7.61 28.53 10.05
C GLY A 281 -6.31 28.34 10.82
N CYS A 282 -6.41 28.13 12.14
CA CYS A 282 -5.26 27.92 13.01
C CYS A 282 -4.46 26.67 12.59
N ILE A 283 -5.15 25.56 12.32
CA ILE A 283 -4.51 24.29 11.97
C ILE A 283 -3.75 24.40 10.65
N VAL A 284 -4.32 25.04 9.62
CA VAL A 284 -3.63 25.25 8.34
C VAL A 284 -2.38 26.11 8.54
N TRP A 285 -2.44 27.21 9.30
CA TRP A 285 -1.25 28.02 9.55
C TRP A 285 -0.19 27.28 10.38
N ILE A 286 -0.60 26.58 11.44
CA ILE A 286 0.30 25.80 12.29
C ILE A 286 0.97 24.70 11.47
N THR A 287 0.23 23.95 10.65
CA THR A 287 0.80 22.88 9.81
C THR A 287 1.76 23.42 8.75
N LEU A 288 1.46 24.56 8.12
CA LEU A 288 2.37 25.21 7.17
C LEU A 288 3.66 25.68 7.83
N TRP A 289 3.58 26.37 8.96
CA TRP A 289 4.76 26.84 9.69
C TRP A 289 5.54 25.70 10.33
N SER A 290 4.86 24.70 10.87
CA SER A 290 5.46 23.47 11.39
C SER A 290 6.25 22.75 10.30
N PHE A 291 5.72 22.66 9.07
CA PHE A 291 6.45 22.09 7.94
C PHE A 291 7.74 22.86 7.61
N VAL A 292 7.69 24.20 7.58
CA VAL A 292 8.88 25.04 7.37
C VAL A 292 9.91 24.83 8.49
N ILE A 293 9.47 24.78 9.75
CA ILE A 293 10.34 24.55 10.91
C ILE A 293 10.98 23.16 10.86
N LEU A 294 10.22 22.11 10.50
CA LEU A 294 10.74 20.75 10.36
C LEU A 294 11.79 20.65 9.25
N LEU A 295 11.59 21.32 8.11
CA LEU A 295 12.60 21.39 7.06
C LEU A 295 13.87 22.10 7.52
N LEU A 296 13.73 23.15 8.33
CA LEU A 296 14.86 23.84 8.93
C LEU A 296 15.62 22.95 9.93
N LEU A 297 14.92 22.28 10.84
CA LEU A 297 15.52 21.35 11.80
C LEU A 297 16.23 20.18 11.10
N PHE A 298 15.63 19.67 10.02
CA PHE A 298 16.25 18.64 9.18
C PHE A 298 17.51 19.16 8.49
N ALA A 299 17.49 20.39 7.95
CA ALA A 299 18.67 21.03 7.38
C ALA A 299 19.79 21.19 8.42
N LEU A 300 19.46 21.63 9.64
CA LEU A 300 20.40 21.75 10.77
C LEU A 300 21.01 20.39 11.14
N MET A 301 20.20 19.34 11.27
CA MET A 301 20.67 17.98 11.54
C MET A 301 21.59 17.44 10.43
N LEU A 302 21.30 17.76 9.16
CA LEU A 302 22.19 17.42 8.06
C LEU A 302 23.49 18.24 8.09
N SER A 303 23.43 19.50 8.51
CA SER A 303 24.61 20.36 8.67
C SER A 303 25.56 19.88 9.77
N THR A 304 25.04 19.34 10.88
CA THR A 304 25.88 18.73 11.93
C THR A 304 26.55 17.46 11.43
N LYS A 305 25.82 16.59 10.72
CA LYS A 305 26.39 15.36 10.11
C LYS A 305 27.33 15.64 8.92
N GLY A 306 27.12 16.75 8.21
CA GLY A 306 27.97 17.20 7.11
C GLY A 306 29.24 17.91 7.55
N GLY A 307 29.39 18.23 8.85
CA GLY A 307 30.50 19.00 9.38
C GLY A 307 30.51 20.46 8.92
N ILE A 308 29.35 21.01 8.52
CA ILE A 308 29.19 22.43 8.15
C ILE A 308 29.14 23.29 9.40
N ILE A 309 28.44 22.82 10.44
CA ILE A 309 28.38 23.45 11.76
C ILE A 309 29.43 22.75 12.63
N GLY A 310 30.58 23.39 12.82
CA GLY A 310 31.65 22.89 13.69
C GLY A 310 31.24 22.92 15.17
N SER A 311 31.90 22.12 16.01
CA SER A 311 31.70 22.09 17.48
C SER A 311 31.89 23.45 18.15
N SER A 312 32.67 24.35 17.54
CA SER A 312 32.95 25.71 18.01
C SER A 312 31.80 26.71 17.78
N GLU A 313 30.95 26.52 16.76
CA GLU A 313 29.82 27.41 16.50
C GLU A 313 28.57 27.02 17.27
N LEU A 314 28.40 25.72 17.56
CA LEU A 314 27.31 25.23 18.42
C LEU A 314 27.47 25.70 19.87
N SER A 315 28.72 25.80 20.36
CA SER A 315 29.01 26.44 21.66
C SER A 315 28.71 27.94 21.67
N ASP A 316 28.88 28.62 20.54
CA ASP A 316 28.61 30.06 20.40
C ASP A 316 27.10 30.38 20.24
N LEU A 317 26.32 29.45 19.69
CA LEU A 317 24.86 29.53 19.69
C LEU A 317 24.28 29.18 21.07
N SER A 318 24.85 28.17 21.75
CA SER A 318 24.47 27.81 23.12
C SER A 318 24.72 28.97 24.09
N SER A 319 25.84 29.69 23.95
CA SER A 319 26.16 30.86 24.77
C SER A 319 25.18 32.02 24.55
N LYS A 320 24.71 32.23 23.30
CA LYS A 320 23.68 33.23 22.95
C LYS A 320 22.27 32.83 23.42
N ILE A 321 21.96 31.55 23.46
CA ILE A 321 20.70 31.05 24.03
C ILE A 321 20.69 31.23 25.56
N VAL A 322 21.81 30.95 26.23
CA VAL A 322 21.97 31.17 27.68
C VAL A 322 21.84 32.65 28.03
N SER A 323 22.41 33.55 27.23
CA SER A 323 22.28 35.01 27.47
C SER A 323 20.89 35.55 27.18
N ALA A 324 20.19 35.02 26.16
CA ALA A 324 18.79 35.36 25.88
C ALA A 324 17.83 34.82 26.96
N ALA A 325 18.08 33.61 27.48
CA ALA A 325 17.30 33.02 28.58
C ALA A 325 17.51 33.79 29.90
N ALA A 326 18.75 34.23 30.18
CA ALA A 326 19.06 35.11 31.31
C ALA A 326 18.35 36.47 31.20
N ALA A 327 18.32 37.07 30.00
CA ALA A 327 17.60 38.31 29.74
C ALA A 327 16.07 38.17 29.88
N ALA A 328 15.53 36.97 29.71
CA ALA A 328 14.11 36.63 29.90
C ALA A 328 13.76 36.21 31.34
N GLY A 329 14.71 36.25 32.29
CA GLY A 329 14.48 35.89 33.70
C GLY A 329 14.33 34.38 33.95
N VAL A 330 14.79 33.53 33.04
CA VAL A 330 14.77 32.07 33.18
C VAL A 330 15.99 31.62 33.98
N ASP A 331 15.79 30.76 34.98
CA ASP A 331 16.86 30.26 35.85
C ASP A 331 17.85 29.40 35.05
N THR A 332 19.07 29.89 34.87
CA THR A 332 20.08 29.38 33.92
C THR A 332 20.94 28.25 34.49
N THR A 333 20.70 27.84 35.75
CA THR A 333 21.42 26.76 36.43
C THR A 333 21.17 25.38 35.81
N THR A 334 20.10 25.19 35.04
CA THR A 334 19.77 23.93 34.34
C THR A 334 20.36 23.83 32.93
N VAL A 335 20.90 24.91 32.36
CA VAL A 335 21.36 24.97 30.96
C VAL A 335 22.87 24.71 30.83
N ALA A 336 23.64 24.90 31.91
CA ALA A 336 25.10 24.95 31.88
C ALA A 336 25.83 23.59 31.80
N SER A 337 25.16 22.45 31.90
CA SER A 337 25.83 21.14 32.11
C SER A 337 25.81 20.16 30.94
N THR A 338 25.38 20.56 29.74
CA THR A 338 25.37 19.65 28.58
C THR A 338 26.43 20.01 27.54
N THR A 339 27.70 19.79 27.87
CA THR A 339 28.75 19.67 26.85
C THR A 339 28.55 18.34 26.12
N ILE A 340 27.80 18.38 25.01
CA ILE A 340 27.63 17.22 24.13
C ILE A 340 28.93 16.98 23.37
N VAL A 341 29.81 16.14 23.91
CA VAL A 341 30.93 15.57 23.14
C VAL A 341 30.40 14.38 22.36
N LEU A 342 30.31 14.51 21.04
CA LEU A 342 29.84 13.45 20.15
C LEU A 342 30.95 12.40 19.95
N PRO A 343 30.68 11.09 20.13
CA PRO A 343 31.69 10.04 19.93
C PRO A 343 32.17 9.97 18.48
N GLN A 344 33.49 9.70 18.30
CA GLN A 344 34.17 9.60 16.99
C GLN A 344 33.62 8.50 16.05
N THR A 345 32.71 7.65 16.53
CA THR A 345 32.08 6.57 15.74
C THR A 345 31.06 7.05 14.69
N LEU A 346 30.75 8.35 14.65
CA LEU A 346 29.83 8.97 13.67
C LEU A 346 30.53 9.65 12.48
N GLN A 347 31.85 9.53 12.34
CA GLN A 347 32.53 10.04 11.14
C GLN A 347 32.19 9.15 9.93
N ALA A 348 31.16 9.57 9.22
CA ALA A 348 30.83 9.11 7.88
C ALA A 348 32.08 9.21 6.99
N SER A 349 32.38 8.16 6.21
CA SER A 349 33.48 8.19 5.22
C SER A 349 33.43 9.48 4.39
N GLN A 350 34.57 10.03 3.95
CA GLN A 350 34.65 11.33 3.25
C GLN A 350 33.58 11.52 2.16
N GLY A 351 33.20 10.44 1.45
CA GLY A 351 32.10 10.46 0.46
C GLY A 351 30.71 10.70 1.07
N LYS A 352 30.40 10.08 2.20
CA LYS A 352 29.13 10.27 2.92
C LYS A 352 29.06 11.66 3.57
N GLN A 353 30.17 12.20 4.06
CA GLN A 353 30.21 13.57 4.62
C GLN A 353 29.89 14.64 3.56
N LYS A 354 30.48 14.53 2.34
CA LYS A 354 30.15 15.42 1.21
C LYS A 354 28.70 15.31 0.77
N ALA A 355 28.13 14.09 0.80
CA ALA A 355 26.72 13.87 0.50
C ALA A 355 25.79 14.56 1.53
N TYR A 356 26.07 14.45 2.83
CA TYR A 356 25.31 15.15 3.87
C TYR A 356 25.43 16.68 3.76
N ALA A 357 26.63 17.19 3.46
CA ALA A 357 26.84 18.62 3.25
C ALA A 357 26.04 19.14 2.03
N THR A 358 26.05 18.42 0.92
CA THR A 358 25.28 18.76 -0.29
C THR A 358 23.77 18.72 0.01
N ALA A 359 23.31 17.68 0.71
CA ALA A 359 21.91 17.55 1.11
C ALA A 359 21.47 18.70 2.04
N ALA A 360 22.35 19.17 2.93
CA ALA A 360 22.06 20.31 3.81
C ALA A 360 21.80 21.60 3.02
N TYR A 361 22.66 21.95 2.05
CA TYR A 361 22.46 23.14 1.20
C TYR A 361 21.16 23.07 0.40
N VAL A 362 20.85 21.89 -0.17
CA VAL A 362 19.58 21.66 -0.87
C VAL A 362 18.40 21.83 0.09
N SER A 363 18.49 21.32 1.32
CA SER A 363 17.45 21.45 2.33
C SER A 363 17.22 22.91 2.77
N TYR A 364 18.28 23.72 2.92
CA TYR A 364 18.13 25.15 3.19
C TYR A 364 17.46 25.91 2.04
N ALA A 365 17.85 25.62 0.79
CA ALA A 365 17.20 26.21 -0.38
C ALA A 365 15.70 25.87 -0.42
N LEU A 366 15.34 24.60 -0.18
CA LEU A 366 13.95 24.16 -0.08
C LEU A 366 13.20 24.85 1.06
N THR A 367 13.84 25.01 2.22
CA THR A 367 13.26 25.72 3.38
C THR A 367 12.98 27.19 3.04
N GLY A 368 13.93 27.88 2.40
CA GLY A 368 13.76 29.26 1.95
C GLY A 368 12.62 29.39 0.94
N ILE A 369 12.54 28.51 -0.05
CA ILE A 369 11.44 28.48 -1.02
C ILE A 369 10.10 28.26 -0.31
N ALA A 370 10.01 27.29 0.60
CA ALA A 370 8.79 26.99 1.34
C ALA A 370 8.34 28.20 2.18
N PHE A 371 9.27 28.86 2.88
CA PHE A 371 9.00 30.09 3.63
C PHE A 371 8.45 31.20 2.74
N LEU A 372 9.09 31.47 1.60
CA LEU A 372 8.63 32.49 0.65
C LEU A 372 7.24 32.16 0.10
N LEU A 373 6.96 30.89 -0.23
CA LEU A 373 5.63 30.47 -0.69
C LEU A 373 4.56 30.74 0.37
N VAL A 374 4.81 30.40 1.65
CA VAL A 374 3.86 30.68 2.74
C VAL A 374 3.63 32.20 2.91
N CYS A 375 4.69 33.01 2.81
CA CYS A 375 4.63 34.47 2.96
C CYS A 375 3.97 35.19 1.77
N PHE A 376 4.18 34.76 0.53
CA PHE A 376 3.61 35.42 -0.65
C PHE A 376 2.19 34.92 -0.97
N PHE A 377 1.86 33.66 -0.69
CA PHE A 377 0.56 33.08 -1.03
C PHE A 377 -0.49 33.22 0.08
N GLN A 378 -0.25 34.04 1.11
CA GLN A 378 -1.16 34.21 2.24
C GLN A 378 -2.61 34.49 1.83
N LYS A 379 -2.84 35.33 0.81
CA LYS A 379 -4.19 35.62 0.31
C LYS A 379 -4.86 34.39 -0.29
N ARG A 380 -4.12 33.57 -1.05
CA ARG A 380 -4.62 32.32 -1.65
C ARG A 380 -4.85 31.23 -0.59
N ILE A 381 -3.97 31.14 0.41
CA ILE A 381 -4.10 30.22 1.54
C ILE A 381 -5.38 30.52 2.35
N ARG A 382 -5.75 31.79 2.54
CA ARG A 382 -7.03 32.14 3.20
C ARG A 382 -8.25 31.62 2.44
N ILE A 383 -8.22 31.64 1.10
CA ILE A 383 -9.29 31.04 0.28
C ILE A 383 -9.29 29.52 0.47
N ALA A 384 -8.11 28.88 0.49
CA ALA A 384 -8.00 27.45 0.75
C ALA A 384 -8.59 27.06 2.11
N VAL A 385 -8.34 27.85 3.17
CA VAL A 385 -8.99 27.67 4.48
C VAL A 385 -10.51 27.73 4.37
N GLY A 386 -11.06 28.65 3.56
CA GLY A 386 -12.50 28.72 3.30
C GLY A 386 -13.05 27.45 2.63
N ILE A 387 -12.33 26.91 1.64
CA ILE A 387 -12.70 25.67 0.94
C ILE A 387 -12.65 24.47 1.89
N VAL A 388 -11.59 24.36 2.70
CA VAL A 388 -11.43 23.32 3.73
C VAL A 388 -12.59 23.38 4.74
N LYS A 389 -12.98 24.58 5.19
CA LYS A 389 -14.14 24.76 6.08
C LYS A 389 -15.45 24.31 5.44
N GLU A 390 -15.69 24.64 4.17
CA GLU A 390 -16.93 24.23 3.49
C GLU A 390 -16.94 22.72 3.19
N ALA A 391 -15.79 22.12 2.87
CA ALA A 391 -15.65 20.67 2.75
C ALA A 391 -15.97 19.95 4.07
N SER A 392 -15.49 20.49 5.21
CA SER A 392 -15.82 19.98 6.54
C SER A 392 -17.33 20.03 6.84
N ARG A 393 -18.01 21.11 6.44
CA ARG A 393 -19.47 21.23 6.59
C ARG A 393 -20.20 20.21 5.71
N THR A 394 -19.74 20.04 4.48
CA THR A 394 -20.32 19.08 3.53
C THR A 394 -20.29 17.65 4.08
N LEU A 395 -19.15 17.21 4.63
CA LEU A 395 -19.02 15.84 5.13
C LEU A 395 -19.93 15.56 6.34
N GLN A 396 -20.25 16.59 7.12
CA GLN A 396 -21.16 16.48 8.26
C GLN A 396 -22.64 16.49 7.84
N SER A 397 -22.97 17.26 6.80
CA SER A 397 -24.32 17.22 6.20
C SER A 397 -24.58 15.93 5.43
N LEU A 398 -23.51 15.25 4.96
CA LEU A 398 -23.59 14.02 4.18
C LEU A 398 -22.82 12.87 4.87
N PRO A 399 -23.28 12.38 6.03
CA PRO A 399 -22.53 11.39 6.84
C PRO A 399 -22.26 10.07 6.09
N LEU A 400 -23.14 9.69 5.15
CA LEU A 400 -22.96 8.50 4.29
C LEU A 400 -21.70 8.58 3.41
N LEU A 401 -21.14 9.77 3.14
CA LEU A 401 -19.88 9.90 2.39
C LEU A 401 -18.71 9.23 3.12
N VAL A 402 -18.72 9.24 4.45
CA VAL A 402 -17.62 8.67 5.23
C VAL A 402 -17.61 7.14 5.18
N LEU A 403 -18.78 6.52 5.14
CA LEU A 403 -18.91 5.06 5.04
C LEU A 403 -18.80 4.56 3.60
N PHE A 404 -18.95 5.45 2.61
CA PHE A 404 -18.94 5.08 1.21
C PHE A 404 -17.68 4.29 0.75
N PRO A 405 -16.44 4.58 1.21
CA PRO A 405 -15.24 3.81 0.84
C PRO A 405 -15.29 2.32 1.17
N ILE A 406 -16.18 1.88 2.08
CA ILE A 406 -16.37 0.46 2.38
C ILE A 406 -16.81 -0.29 1.12
N ILE A 407 -17.66 0.31 0.28
CA ILE A 407 -18.15 -0.31 -0.96
C ILE A 407 -17.02 -0.59 -1.96
N PRO A 408 -16.24 0.41 -2.43
CA PRO A 408 -15.12 0.14 -3.33
C PRO A 408 -14.02 -0.70 -2.67
N PHE A 409 -13.83 -0.64 -1.35
CA PHE A 409 -12.91 -1.53 -0.64
C PHE A 409 -13.33 -3.00 -0.78
N ILE A 410 -14.60 -3.33 -0.48
CA ILE A 410 -15.14 -4.68 -0.65
C ILE A 410 -15.06 -5.12 -2.12
N MET A 411 -15.39 -4.24 -3.07
CA MET A 411 -15.28 -4.55 -4.50
C MET A 411 -13.83 -4.82 -4.94
N LEU A 412 -12.86 -4.05 -4.44
CA LEU A 412 -11.45 -4.26 -4.73
C LEU A 412 -10.92 -5.54 -4.08
N LEU A 413 -11.36 -5.86 -2.85
CA LEU A 413 -10.99 -7.10 -2.17
C LEU A 413 -11.56 -8.32 -2.91
N ALA A 414 -12.82 -8.26 -3.33
CA ALA A 414 -13.43 -9.30 -4.15
C ALA A 414 -12.71 -9.45 -5.51
N LEU A 415 -12.34 -8.34 -6.15
CA LEU A 415 -11.56 -8.35 -7.39
C LEU A 415 -10.16 -8.93 -7.18
N PHE A 416 -9.49 -8.59 -6.09
CA PHE A 416 -8.18 -9.14 -5.74
C PHE A 416 -8.26 -10.64 -5.47
N ALA A 417 -9.26 -11.09 -4.70
CA ALA A 417 -9.50 -12.51 -4.44
C ALA A 417 -9.77 -13.27 -5.75
N TYR A 418 -10.66 -12.75 -6.60
CA TYR A 418 -10.90 -13.27 -7.94
C TYR A 418 -9.59 -13.38 -8.74
N ALA A 419 -8.82 -12.29 -8.81
CA ALA A 419 -7.60 -12.24 -9.59
C ALA A 419 -6.49 -13.16 -9.04
N ALA A 420 -6.39 -13.29 -7.73
CA ALA A 420 -5.43 -14.18 -7.08
C ALA A 420 -5.78 -15.65 -7.33
N ILE A 421 -7.06 -16.02 -7.17
CA ILE A 421 -7.54 -17.39 -7.42
C ILE A 421 -7.35 -17.73 -8.90
N VAL A 422 -7.93 -16.95 -9.81
CA VAL A 422 -7.83 -17.22 -11.26
C VAL A 422 -6.37 -17.16 -11.72
N GLY A 423 -5.58 -16.22 -11.24
CA GLY A 423 -4.15 -16.14 -11.52
C GLY A 423 -3.37 -17.38 -11.07
N ALA A 424 -3.69 -17.94 -9.89
CA ALA A 424 -3.09 -19.19 -9.41
C ALA A 424 -3.45 -20.38 -10.30
N TYR A 425 -4.70 -20.48 -10.76
CA TYR A 425 -5.14 -21.52 -11.70
C TYR A 425 -4.45 -21.37 -13.07
N ILE A 426 -4.38 -20.16 -13.64
CA ILE A 426 -3.70 -19.90 -14.92
C ILE A 426 -2.19 -20.18 -14.82
N TYR A 427 -1.54 -19.83 -13.71
CA TYR A 427 -0.11 -20.04 -13.56
C TYR A 427 0.24 -21.51 -13.28
N SER A 428 -0.68 -22.27 -12.68
CA SER A 428 -0.49 -23.68 -12.36
C SER A 428 -0.91 -24.65 -13.48
N SER A 429 -1.56 -24.19 -14.54
CA SER A 429 -1.99 -25.04 -15.67
C SER A 429 -0.84 -25.56 -16.55
N GLY A 430 0.41 -25.21 -16.24
CA GLY A 430 1.60 -25.69 -16.96
C GLY A 430 1.64 -25.20 -18.41
N GLU A 431 2.43 -25.91 -19.24
CA GLU A 431 2.51 -25.68 -20.68
C GLU A 431 1.16 -26.02 -21.36
N MET A 432 0.22 -25.09 -21.35
CA MET A 432 -0.98 -25.17 -22.18
C MET A 432 -0.53 -25.13 -23.64
N GLN A 433 -0.57 -26.27 -24.32
CA GLN A 433 -0.46 -26.27 -25.77
C GLN A 433 -1.72 -25.62 -26.32
N LEU A 434 -1.57 -24.46 -26.97
CA LEU A 434 -2.64 -23.69 -27.59
C LEU A 434 -3.48 -24.50 -28.60
N SER A 435 -2.97 -25.67 -29.02
CA SER A 435 -3.63 -26.69 -29.84
C SER A 435 -4.82 -27.37 -29.15
N SER A 436 -4.78 -27.61 -27.84
CA SER A 436 -5.91 -28.23 -27.12
C SER A 436 -7.10 -27.26 -27.05
N LEU A 437 -6.82 -25.99 -26.82
CA LEU A 437 -7.83 -24.93 -26.75
C LEU A 437 -8.49 -24.66 -28.12
N ALA A 438 -7.70 -24.70 -29.19
CA ALA A 438 -8.22 -24.59 -30.55
C ALA A 438 -9.02 -25.84 -30.95
N GLY A 439 -8.63 -27.03 -30.46
CA GLY A 439 -9.36 -28.28 -30.63
C GLY A 439 -10.75 -28.24 -29.99
N ASP A 440 -10.83 -27.85 -28.72
CA ASP A 440 -12.10 -27.79 -27.97
C ASP A 440 -13.08 -26.73 -28.55
N LEU A 441 -12.56 -25.59 -29.01
CA LEU A 441 -13.36 -24.55 -29.67
C LEU A 441 -13.82 -24.98 -31.08
N ALA A 442 -13.01 -25.74 -31.82
CA ALA A 442 -13.40 -26.29 -33.12
C ALA A 442 -14.49 -27.37 -32.97
N GLU A 443 -14.39 -28.19 -31.93
CA GLU A 443 -15.33 -29.26 -31.62
C GLU A 443 -16.69 -28.71 -31.16
N GLN A 444 -16.73 -27.63 -30.37
CA GLN A 444 -17.98 -26.97 -29.97
C GLN A 444 -18.63 -26.12 -31.07
N ALA A 445 -17.85 -25.55 -31.99
CA ALA A 445 -18.39 -24.66 -33.03
C ALA A 445 -18.93 -25.39 -34.27
N GLY A 446 -18.65 -26.69 -34.44
CA GLY A 446 -19.08 -27.47 -35.62
C GLY A 446 -18.60 -26.87 -36.95
N GLN A 447 -17.61 -25.97 -36.92
CA GLN A 447 -17.07 -25.29 -38.09
C GLN A 447 -15.66 -25.78 -38.40
N ASN A 448 -15.41 -26.04 -39.68
CA ASN A 448 -14.07 -26.18 -40.23
C ASN A 448 -13.35 -24.84 -40.08
N ILE A 449 -12.70 -24.62 -38.93
CA ILE A 449 -11.83 -23.46 -38.72
C ILE A 449 -10.77 -23.46 -39.83
N SER A 450 -10.62 -22.32 -40.51
CA SER A 450 -9.72 -22.22 -41.66
C SER A 450 -8.31 -22.63 -41.27
N SER A 451 -7.71 -23.51 -42.06
CA SER A 451 -6.37 -24.08 -41.89
C SER A 451 -5.27 -23.03 -41.63
N ASN A 452 -5.49 -21.77 -42.02
CA ASN A 452 -4.58 -20.66 -41.75
C ASN A 452 -4.57 -20.24 -40.27
N ALA A 453 -5.71 -20.23 -39.57
CA ALA A 453 -5.77 -19.88 -38.15
C ALA A 453 -5.05 -20.95 -37.29
N THR A 454 -5.25 -22.23 -37.61
CA THR A 454 -4.58 -23.36 -36.95
C THR A 454 -3.07 -23.36 -37.20
N THR A 455 -2.63 -22.96 -38.39
CA THR A 455 -1.20 -22.87 -38.74
C THR A 455 -0.49 -21.73 -38.01
N THR A 456 -1.18 -20.62 -37.69
CA THR A 456 -0.58 -19.51 -36.92
C THR A 456 -0.56 -19.78 -35.40
N LEU A 457 -1.43 -20.67 -34.90
CA LEU A 457 -1.51 -21.05 -33.49
C LEU A 457 -0.47 -22.13 -33.10
N ASN A 458 -0.04 -22.96 -34.06
CA ASN A 458 0.95 -24.02 -33.84
C ASN A 458 2.40 -23.53 -33.71
N THR A 459 2.67 -22.24 -33.96
CA THR A 459 4.03 -21.65 -33.89
C THR A 459 4.33 -20.94 -32.56
N VAL A 460 3.40 -20.92 -31.61
CA VAL A 460 3.57 -20.24 -30.31
C VAL A 460 4.02 -21.26 -29.27
N SER A 461 5.20 -21.05 -28.67
CA SER A 461 5.68 -21.93 -27.60
C SER A 461 4.77 -21.83 -26.37
N PRO A 462 4.55 -22.93 -25.61
CA PRO A 462 3.63 -22.94 -24.47
C PRO A 462 3.95 -21.88 -23.38
N ASP A 463 5.24 -21.57 -23.18
CA ASP A 463 5.70 -20.49 -22.30
C ASP A 463 5.18 -19.09 -22.73
N GLN A 464 5.06 -18.81 -24.03
CA GLN A 464 4.54 -17.54 -24.53
C GLN A 464 3.02 -17.44 -24.38
N THR A 465 2.31 -18.55 -24.56
CA THR A 465 0.85 -18.63 -24.34
C THR A 465 0.50 -18.31 -22.88
N MET A 466 1.22 -18.90 -21.92
CA MET A 466 1.03 -18.61 -20.50
C MET A 466 1.28 -17.13 -20.18
N LYS A 467 2.37 -16.55 -20.70
CA LYS A 467 2.70 -15.13 -20.53
C LYS A 467 1.60 -14.21 -21.06
N LEU A 468 1.02 -14.54 -22.22
CA LEU A 468 -0.08 -13.75 -22.81
C LEU A 468 -1.35 -13.81 -21.94
N LEU A 469 -1.73 -15.00 -21.46
CA LEU A 469 -2.92 -15.16 -20.61
C LEU A 469 -2.77 -14.44 -19.27
N VAL A 470 -1.61 -14.55 -18.63
CA VAL A 470 -1.28 -13.81 -17.40
C VAL A 470 -1.30 -12.30 -17.67
N ALA A 471 -0.76 -11.84 -18.79
CA ALA A 471 -0.76 -10.43 -19.17
C ALA A 471 -2.18 -9.89 -19.40
N TYR A 472 -3.02 -10.62 -20.13
CA TYR A 472 -4.43 -10.27 -20.34
C TYR A 472 -5.20 -10.23 -19.02
N HIS A 473 -5.07 -11.26 -18.19
CA HIS A 473 -5.69 -11.33 -16.87
C HIS A 473 -5.28 -10.16 -15.97
N PHE A 474 -3.97 -9.87 -15.93
CA PHE A 474 -3.41 -8.76 -15.16
C PHE A 474 -3.91 -7.40 -15.67
N PHE A 475 -4.02 -7.20 -16.98
CA PHE A 475 -4.62 -5.99 -17.54
C PHE A 475 -6.10 -5.84 -17.12
N GLY A 476 -6.87 -6.93 -17.14
CA GLY A 476 -8.26 -6.95 -16.67
C GLY A 476 -8.42 -6.56 -15.21
N PHE A 477 -7.52 -7.05 -14.35
CA PHE A 477 -7.43 -6.63 -12.95
C PHE A 477 -7.16 -5.12 -12.83
N LEU A 478 -6.16 -4.59 -13.55
CA LEU A 478 -5.83 -3.16 -13.53
C LEU A 478 -7.01 -2.29 -14.01
N TRP A 479 -7.64 -2.65 -15.12
CA TRP A 479 -8.76 -1.89 -15.70
C TRP A 479 -9.96 -1.86 -14.76
N THR A 480 -10.34 -3.01 -14.20
CA THR A 480 -11.47 -3.08 -13.26
C THR A 480 -11.17 -2.35 -11.96
N ALA A 481 -9.95 -2.46 -11.44
CA ALA A 481 -9.53 -1.72 -10.25
C ALA A 481 -9.59 -0.20 -10.47
N GLN A 482 -9.15 0.30 -11.64
CA GLN A 482 -9.28 1.72 -11.97
C GLN A 482 -10.74 2.15 -12.16
N LEU A 483 -11.61 1.28 -12.68
CA LEU A 483 -13.04 1.56 -12.82
C LEU A 483 -13.73 1.68 -11.45
N ILE A 484 -13.45 0.77 -10.51
CA ILE A 484 -13.99 0.85 -9.14
C ILE A 484 -13.56 2.17 -8.49
N ASN A 485 -12.30 2.57 -8.65
CA ASN A 485 -11.82 3.86 -8.15
C ASN A 485 -12.49 5.06 -8.84
N ALA A 486 -12.72 5.00 -10.16
CA ALA A 486 -13.42 6.03 -10.93
C ALA A 486 -14.88 6.21 -10.47
N ILE A 487 -15.59 5.10 -10.25
CA ILE A 487 -16.95 5.10 -9.70
C ILE A 487 -16.95 5.71 -8.29
N SER A 488 -15.96 5.37 -7.46
CA SER A 488 -15.85 5.93 -6.11
C SER A 488 -15.69 7.45 -6.13
N MET A 489 -14.71 7.96 -6.89
CA MET A 489 -14.48 9.40 -7.03
C MET A 489 -15.70 10.13 -7.61
N CYS A 490 -16.30 9.59 -8.68
CA CYS A 490 -17.48 10.19 -9.32
C CYS A 490 -18.70 10.22 -8.38
N THR A 491 -18.86 9.22 -7.52
CA THR A 491 -19.96 9.16 -6.56
C THR A 491 -19.81 10.24 -5.49
N ILE A 492 -18.62 10.35 -4.89
CA ILE A 492 -18.33 11.38 -3.89
C ILE A 492 -18.52 12.77 -4.51
N ALA A 493 -17.95 12.99 -5.70
CA ALA A 493 -18.09 14.26 -6.42
C ALA A 493 -19.56 14.60 -6.71
N GLY A 494 -20.35 13.62 -7.16
CA GLY A 494 -21.77 13.83 -7.47
C GLY A 494 -22.59 14.26 -6.26
N ALA A 495 -22.35 13.65 -5.09
CA ALA A 495 -23.04 13.99 -3.86
C ALA A 495 -22.61 15.37 -3.33
N VAL A 496 -21.32 15.67 -3.39
CA VAL A 496 -20.76 16.97 -2.96
C VAL A 496 -21.22 18.09 -3.90
N SER A 497 -21.27 17.86 -5.22
CA SER A 497 -21.83 18.83 -6.17
C SER A 497 -23.31 19.10 -5.89
N ARG A 498 -24.12 18.08 -5.61
CA ARG A 498 -25.54 18.27 -5.22
C ARG A 498 -25.67 19.15 -3.96
N TYR A 499 -24.85 18.91 -2.94
CA TYR A 499 -24.82 19.74 -1.75
C TYR A 499 -24.39 21.18 -2.04
N TYR A 500 -23.34 21.37 -2.84
CA TYR A 500 -22.81 22.71 -3.14
C TYR A 500 -23.81 23.57 -3.91
N TRP A 501 -24.49 22.98 -4.90
CA TRP A 501 -25.45 23.68 -5.76
C TRP A 501 -26.87 23.73 -5.18
N SER A 502 -27.06 23.28 -3.93
CA SER A 502 -28.31 23.41 -3.18
C SER A 502 -28.20 24.59 -2.20
N ARG A 503 -29.14 25.54 -2.28
CA ARG A 503 -29.12 26.73 -1.42
C ARG A 503 -29.60 26.40 -0.02
N ASN A 504 -30.76 25.75 0.08
CA ASN A 504 -31.39 25.48 1.37
C ASN A 504 -30.90 24.17 1.99
N LYS A 505 -30.11 23.37 1.26
CA LYS A 505 -29.58 22.07 1.72
C LYS A 505 -30.69 21.16 2.23
N THR A 506 -31.88 21.27 1.63
CA THR A 506 -33.06 20.48 1.97
C THR A 506 -33.00 19.13 1.27
N SER A 507 -33.74 18.16 1.81
CA SER A 507 -33.89 16.85 1.17
C SER A 507 -34.61 16.92 -0.18
N GLU A 508 -35.39 17.98 -0.42
CA GLU A 508 -36.06 18.23 -1.70
C GLU A 508 -35.07 18.66 -2.79
N GLU A 509 -34.13 19.56 -2.47
CA GLU A 509 -33.12 20.03 -3.43
C GLU A 509 -32.01 18.99 -3.69
N MET A 510 -31.56 18.27 -2.66
CA MET A 510 -30.45 17.31 -2.78
C MET A 510 -30.92 15.87 -3.13
N GLY A 511 -32.18 15.55 -2.83
CA GLY A 511 -32.73 14.20 -2.77
C GLY A 511 -32.50 13.55 -1.39
N GLN A 512 -33.37 12.61 -1.00
CA GLN A 512 -33.31 11.93 0.31
C GLN A 512 -31.98 11.18 0.57
N PHE A 513 -31.40 10.58 -0.47
CA PHE A 513 -30.14 9.84 -0.38
C PHE A 513 -29.16 10.29 -1.48
N PRO A 514 -28.51 11.45 -1.34
CA PRO A 514 -27.71 12.05 -2.42
C PRO A 514 -26.49 11.22 -2.81
N VAL A 515 -25.88 10.50 -1.85
CA VAL A 515 -24.75 9.59 -2.10
C VAL A 515 -25.19 8.39 -2.93
N LEU A 516 -26.28 7.72 -2.53
CA LEU A 516 -26.80 6.55 -3.23
C LEU A 516 -27.35 6.93 -4.62
N ALA A 517 -28.02 8.08 -4.73
CA ALA A 517 -28.44 8.62 -6.01
C ALA A 517 -27.23 8.86 -6.93
N SER A 518 -26.15 9.45 -6.43
CA SER A 518 -24.92 9.68 -7.20
C SER A 518 -24.27 8.37 -7.63
N PHE A 519 -24.20 7.37 -6.75
CA PHE A 519 -23.72 6.02 -7.06
C PHE A 519 -24.53 5.37 -8.19
N LYS A 520 -25.86 5.40 -8.10
CA LYS A 520 -26.76 4.88 -9.15
C LYS A 520 -26.54 5.60 -10.49
N ASN A 521 -26.31 6.91 -10.46
CA ASN A 521 -26.03 7.69 -11.67
C ASN A 521 -24.71 7.29 -12.34
N CYS A 522 -23.70 6.86 -11.56
CA CYS A 522 -22.45 6.32 -12.11
C CYS A 522 -22.73 5.13 -13.03
N PHE A 523 -23.54 4.16 -12.61
CA PHE A 523 -23.87 2.99 -13.45
C PHE A 523 -24.87 3.33 -14.56
N ARG A 524 -25.86 4.19 -14.28
CA ARG A 524 -26.96 4.46 -15.22
C ARG A 524 -26.57 5.40 -16.37
N TYR A 525 -25.75 6.41 -16.11
CA TYR A 525 -25.46 7.47 -17.07
C TYR A 525 -23.96 7.60 -17.39
N HIS A 526 -23.08 7.38 -16.42
CA HIS A 526 -21.66 7.74 -16.55
C HIS A 526 -20.72 6.55 -16.76
N PHE A 527 -21.22 5.31 -16.73
CA PHE A 527 -20.39 4.11 -16.68
C PHE A 527 -19.37 4.03 -17.82
N GLY A 528 -19.79 4.32 -19.07
CA GLY A 528 -18.91 4.33 -20.23
C GLY A 528 -17.77 5.35 -20.11
N SER A 529 -18.08 6.57 -19.68
CA SER A 529 -17.07 7.62 -19.48
C SER A 529 -16.10 7.28 -18.35
N LEU A 530 -16.58 6.64 -17.28
CA LEU A 530 -15.74 6.16 -16.17
C LEU A 530 -14.85 4.99 -16.61
N ALA A 531 -15.39 4.05 -17.38
CA ALA A 531 -14.64 2.92 -17.94
C ALA A 531 -13.56 3.39 -18.92
N PHE A 532 -13.83 4.42 -19.72
CA PHE A 532 -12.86 4.98 -20.66
C PHE A 532 -11.70 5.68 -19.93
N GLY A 533 -12.00 6.51 -18.93
CA GLY A 533 -10.95 7.12 -18.11
C GLY A 533 -10.12 6.07 -17.36
N ALA A 534 -10.78 5.03 -16.82
CA ALA A 534 -10.12 3.91 -16.16
C ALA A 534 -9.21 3.11 -17.12
N PHE A 535 -9.64 2.91 -18.36
CA PHE A 535 -8.87 2.24 -19.41
C PHE A 535 -7.55 2.97 -19.69
N ILE A 536 -7.59 4.29 -19.86
CA ILE A 536 -6.39 5.10 -20.14
C ILE A 536 -5.35 4.94 -19.02
N ILE A 537 -5.79 4.98 -17.77
CA ILE A 537 -4.89 4.77 -16.62
C ILE A 537 -4.36 3.33 -16.61
N ALA A 538 -5.21 2.33 -16.84
CA ALA A 538 -4.83 0.93 -16.83
C ALA A 538 -3.80 0.59 -17.92
N VAL A 539 -3.91 1.18 -19.12
CA VAL A 539 -2.91 1.05 -20.19
C VAL A 539 -1.55 1.54 -19.73
N VAL A 540 -1.46 2.74 -19.13
CA VAL A 540 -0.18 3.26 -18.65
C VAL A 540 0.38 2.44 -17.49
N GLN A 541 -0.48 1.97 -16.57
CA GLN A 541 -0.07 1.06 -15.50
C GLN A 541 0.48 -0.26 -16.05
N PHE A 542 -0.17 -0.82 -17.07
CA PHE A 542 0.26 -2.06 -17.71
C PHE A 542 1.60 -1.89 -18.43
N ILE A 543 1.79 -0.82 -19.20
CA ILE A 543 3.08 -0.51 -19.85
C ILE A 543 4.17 -0.35 -18.78
N ARG A 544 3.88 0.33 -17.66
CA ARG A 544 4.83 0.48 -16.55
C ARG A 544 5.20 -0.87 -15.91
N ALA A 545 4.23 -1.76 -15.72
CA ALA A 545 4.46 -3.11 -15.21
C ALA A 545 5.29 -3.95 -16.21
N ALA A 546 4.98 -3.86 -17.50
CA ALA A 546 5.74 -4.51 -18.56
C ALA A 546 7.19 -4.02 -18.62
N LEU A 547 7.44 -2.71 -18.48
CA LEU A 547 8.80 -2.18 -18.40
C LEU A 547 9.54 -2.59 -17.14
N LEU A 548 8.85 -2.76 -16.01
CA LEU A 548 9.46 -3.30 -14.80
C LEU A 548 9.88 -4.77 -15.01
N TYR A 549 9.03 -5.56 -15.66
CA TYR A 549 9.35 -6.93 -16.05
C TYR A 549 10.56 -6.98 -17.00
N LEU A 550 10.62 -6.11 -18.02
CA LEU A 550 11.75 -6.02 -18.95
C LEU A 550 13.03 -5.51 -18.26
N ASP A 551 12.93 -4.56 -17.33
CA ASP A 551 14.06 -4.08 -16.52
C ASP A 551 14.67 -5.23 -15.71
N HIS A 552 13.82 -6.09 -15.14
CA HIS A 552 14.27 -7.29 -14.43
C HIS A 552 14.91 -8.32 -15.38
N GLN A 553 14.31 -8.58 -16.53
CA GLN A 553 14.83 -9.57 -17.50
C GLN A 553 16.15 -9.13 -18.14
N THR A 554 16.39 -7.82 -18.28
CA THR A 554 17.59 -7.28 -18.93
C THR A 554 18.72 -6.96 -17.97
N GLN A 555 18.65 -7.35 -16.69
CA GLN A 555 19.64 -7.00 -15.68
C GLN A 555 21.07 -7.40 -16.07
N ASP A 556 21.27 -8.54 -16.72
CA ASP A 556 22.62 -8.97 -17.13
C ASP A 556 23.16 -8.13 -18.29
N LEU A 557 22.30 -7.74 -19.24
CA LEU A 557 22.65 -6.83 -20.34
C LEU A 557 22.91 -5.39 -19.84
N GLN A 558 22.28 -4.99 -18.74
CA GLN A 558 22.48 -3.69 -18.11
C GLN A 558 23.81 -3.59 -17.35
N LYS A 559 24.38 -4.73 -16.91
CA LYS A 559 25.72 -4.76 -16.31
C LYS A 559 26.80 -4.45 -17.35
N SER A 560 26.61 -4.90 -18.59
CA SER A 560 27.56 -4.66 -19.69
C SER A 560 27.32 -3.33 -20.41
N ASN A 561 26.07 -2.82 -20.46
CA ASN A 561 25.71 -1.64 -21.26
C ASN A 561 25.08 -0.53 -20.42
N LEU A 562 25.86 0.51 -20.11
CA LEU A 562 25.40 1.69 -19.35
C LEU A 562 24.23 2.43 -20.03
N ILE A 563 24.22 2.49 -21.37
CA ILE A 563 23.18 3.18 -22.14
C ILE A 563 21.81 2.53 -21.89
N ILE A 564 21.71 1.20 -21.92
CA ILE A 564 20.47 0.47 -21.67
C ILE A 564 19.99 0.73 -20.24
N LYS A 565 20.91 0.70 -19.26
CA LYS A 565 20.61 0.99 -17.86
C LYS A 565 20.04 2.39 -17.66
N VAL A 566 20.63 3.41 -18.30
CA VAL A 566 20.14 4.80 -18.21
C VAL A 566 18.80 4.95 -18.94
N ALA A 567 18.66 4.40 -20.14
CA ALA A 567 17.43 4.48 -20.93
C ALA A 567 16.24 3.86 -20.18
N MET A 568 16.40 2.69 -19.56
CA MET A 568 15.34 2.04 -18.78
C MET A 568 14.88 2.90 -17.61
N LYS A 569 15.81 3.57 -16.89
CA LYS A 569 15.45 4.47 -15.78
C LYS A 569 14.75 5.74 -16.25
N VAL A 570 15.15 6.31 -17.40
CA VAL A 570 14.50 7.48 -17.98
C VAL A 570 13.06 7.14 -18.39
N VAL A 571 12.83 6.04 -19.11
CA VAL A 571 11.48 5.66 -19.55
C VAL A 571 10.58 5.33 -18.34
N GLN A 572 11.10 4.62 -17.33
CA GLN A 572 10.35 4.36 -16.09
C GLN A 572 9.95 5.67 -15.39
N CYS A 573 10.83 6.68 -15.34
CA CYS A 573 10.52 8.00 -14.80
C CYS A 573 9.44 8.71 -15.62
N CYS A 574 9.56 8.73 -16.95
CA CYS A 574 8.58 9.36 -17.84
C CYS A 574 7.19 8.72 -17.72
N LEU A 575 7.11 7.39 -17.66
CA LEU A 575 5.83 6.70 -17.47
C LEU A 575 5.23 6.92 -16.08
N TRP A 576 6.07 7.01 -15.04
CA TRP A 576 5.60 7.37 -13.72
C TRP A 576 5.00 8.77 -13.71
N CYS A 577 5.66 9.74 -14.34
CA CYS A 577 5.13 11.09 -14.53
C CYS A 577 3.83 11.08 -15.35
N LEU A 578 3.77 10.34 -16.46
CA LEU A 578 2.57 10.20 -17.29
C LEU A 578 1.40 9.61 -16.49
N GLU A 579 1.63 8.56 -15.72
CA GLU A 579 0.62 7.95 -14.84
C GLU A 579 0.07 8.98 -13.85
N LYS A 580 0.94 9.77 -13.20
CA LYS A 580 0.52 10.81 -12.27
C LYS A 580 -0.28 11.92 -12.94
N CYS A 581 0.16 12.38 -14.11
CA CYS A 581 -0.56 13.37 -14.91
C CYS A 581 -1.94 12.87 -15.33
N LEU A 582 -2.03 11.62 -15.82
CA LEU A 582 -3.30 11.02 -16.24
C LEU A 582 -4.25 10.78 -15.07
N ARG A 583 -3.74 10.37 -13.90
CA ARG A 583 -4.54 10.26 -12.67
C ARG A 583 -5.09 11.61 -12.25
N PHE A 584 -4.26 12.66 -12.26
CA PHE A 584 -4.68 14.02 -11.94
C PHE A 584 -5.76 14.51 -12.92
N LEU A 585 -5.53 14.37 -14.23
CA LEU A 585 -6.50 14.77 -15.25
C LEU A 585 -7.82 14.00 -15.12
N SER A 586 -7.74 12.68 -14.95
CA SER A 586 -8.93 11.81 -14.84
C SER A 586 -9.73 12.10 -13.59
N LYS A 587 -9.09 12.32 -12.43
CA LYS A 587 -9.76 12.71 -11.17
C LYS A 587 -10.62 13.95 -11.38
N ASN A 588 -10.05 15.00 -11.99
CA ASN A 588 -10.77 16.24 -12.26
C ASN A 588 -11.85 16.08 -13.35
N ALA A 589 -11.61 15.23 -14.36
CA ALA A 589 -12.63 14.88 -15.35
C ALA A 589 -13.83 14.17 -14.71
N TYR A 590 -13.61 13.23 -13.78
CA TYR A 590 -14.69 12.54 -13.05
C TYR A 590 -15.54 13.50 -12.22
N ILE A 591 -14.94 14.52 -11.61
CA ILE A 591 -15.68 15.59 -10.92
C ILE A 591 -16.62 16.31 -11.89
N LEU A 592 -16.13 16.71 -13.07
CA LEU A 592 -16.97 17.38 -14.05
C LEU A 592 -18.01 16.47 -14.71
N ILE A 593 -17.72 15.17 -14.88
CA ILE A 593 -18.72 14.18 -15.30
C ILE A 593 -19.85 14.15 -14.27
N ALA A 594 -19.54 14.07 -12.98
CA ALA A 594 -20.53 14.03 -11.91
C ALA A 594 -21.38 15.32 -11.83
N MET A 595 -20.75 16.47 -12.06
CA MET A 595 -21.40 17.79 -12.00
C MET A 595 -22.22 18.13 -13.25
N LYS A 596 -21.68 17.96 -14.46
CA LYS A 596 -22.29 18.39 -15.73
C LYS A 596 -22.91 17.26 -16.56
N GLY A 597 -22.44 16.03 -16.38
CA GLY A 597 -22.87 14.86 -17.16
C GLY A 597 -22.32 14.79 -18.58
N HIS A 598 -21.17 15.40 -18.84
CA HIS A 598 -20.46 15.32 -20.13
C HIS A 598 -19.66 14.01 -20.29
N SER A 599 -19.17 13.72 -21.51
CA SER A 599 -18.30 12.56 -21.76
C SER A 599 -16.90 12.79 -21.18
N PHE A 600 -16.08 11.74 -21.07
CA PHE A 600 -14.77 11.83 -20.44
C PHE A 600 -13.86 12.91 -21.07
N CYS A 601 -13.68 12.88 -22.39
CA CYS A 601 -12.79 13.83 -23.07
C CYS A 601 -13.27 15.28 -22.95
N ALA A 602 -14.58 15.50 -23.05
CA ALA A 602 -15.18 16.83 -22.89
C ALA A 602 -14.97 17.36 -21.47
N SER A 603 -15.24 16.52 -20.47
CA SER A 603 -15.02 16.85 -19.06
C SER A 603 -13.54 17.06 -18.73
N ALA A 604 -12.63 16.26 -19.31
CA ALA A 604 -11.19 16.44 -19.12
C ALA A 604 -10.70 17.78 -19.68
N LYS A 605 -11.17 18.16 -20.87
CA LYS A 605 -10.86 19.46 -21.49
C LYS A 605 -11.39 20.62 -20.64
N ASP A 606 -12.65 20.54 -20.21
CA ASP A 606 -13.27 21.57 -19.38
C ASP A 606 -12.54 21.71 -18.04
N ALA A 607 -12.21 20.58 -17.40
CA ALA A 607 -11.51 20.56 -16.12
C ALA A 607 -10.13 21.21 -16.24
N PHE A 608 -9.37 20.83 -17.27
CA PHE A 608 -8.06 21.40 -17.53
C PHE A 608 -8.13 22.92 -17.77
N LYS A 609 -9.11 23.40 -18.54
CA LYS A 609 -9.32 24.83 -18.79
C LYS A 609 -9.61 25.61 -17.50
N ILE A 610 -10.50 25.09 -16.66
CA ILE A 610 -10.88 25.71 -15.38
C ILE A 610 -9.68 25.76 -14.43
N LEU A 611 -8.91 24.67 -14.35
CA LEU A 611 -7.73 24.56 -13.48
C LEU A 611 -6.62 25.52 -13.92
N LEU A 612 -6.32 25.59 -15.22
CA LEU A 612 -5.32 26.53 -15.74
C LEU A 612 -5.73 28.00 -15.51
N GLY A 613 -7.01 28.32 -15.69
CA GLY A 613 -7.54 29.66 -15.41
C GLY A 613 -7.40 30.09 -13.94
N ASN A 614 -7.26 29.14 -13.02
CA ASN A 614 -7.18 29.38 -11.57
C ASN A 614 -5.93 28.72 -10.93
N ILE A 615 -4.84 28.52 -11.69
CA ILE A 615 -3.70 27.68 -11.30
C ILE A 615 -3.09 28.04 -9.93
N ALA A 616 -2.92 29.34 -9.63
CA ALA A 616 -2.35 29.78 -8.35
C ALA A 616 -3.25 29.43 -7.16
N GLN A 617 -4.58 29.47 -7.34
CA GLN A 617 -5.53 29.09 -6.30
C GLN A 617 -5.59 27.58 -6.15
N VAL A 618 -5.67 26.85 -7.26
CA VAL A 618 -5.64 25.38 -7.26
C VAL A 618 -4.36 24.87 -6.60
N GLY A 619 -3.20 25.43 -6.96
CA GLY A 619 -1.91 25.08 -6.35
C GLY A 619 -1.89 25.33 -4.85
N ALA A 620 -2.39 26.49 -4.39
CA ALA A 620 -2.46 26.78 -2.95
C ALA A 620 -3.38 25.78 -2.20
N VAL A 621 -4.56 25.48 -2.74
CA VAL A 621 -5.49 24.51 -2.14
C VAL A 621 -4.89 23.10 -2.13
N SER A 622 -4.29 22.67 -3.23
CA SER A 622 -3.65 21.35 -3.34
C SER A 622 -2.50 21.19 -2.35
N THR A 623 -1.62 22.19 -2.23
CA THR A 623 -0.49 22.15 -1.29
C THR A 623 -0.97 22.15 0.16
N VAL A 624 -1.92 23.03 0.51
CA VAL A 624 -2.51 23.05 1.86
C VAL A 624 -3.16 21.72 2.20
N THR A 625 -3.95 21.16 1.28
CA THR A 625 -4.64 19.89 1.48
C THR A 625 -3.65 18.74 1.64
N PHE A 626 -2.61 18.68 0.81
CA PHE A 626 -1.57 17.64 0.92
C PHE A 626 -0.87 17.66 2.29
N LEU A 627 -0.42 18.83 2.74
CA LEU A 627 0.26 18.96 4.03
C LEU A 627 -0.67 18.68 5.20
N LEU A 628 -1.89 19.23 5.16
CA LEU A 628 -2.89 19.07 6.23
C LEU A 628 -3.32 17.62 6.39
N LEU A 629 -3.68 16.94 5.29
CA LEU A 629 -4.13 15.56 5.33
C LEU A 629 -2.97 14.58 5.49
N GLY A 630 -1.78 14.91 4.99
CA GLY A 630 -0.55 14.17 5.29
C GLY A 630 -0.24 14.17 6.78
N ALA A 631 -0.26 15.34 7.42
CA ALA A 631 -0.06 15.46 8.87
C ALA A 631 -1.14 14.68 9.65
N GLY A 632 -2.41 14.74 9.23
CA GLY A 632 -3.49 13.95 9.82
C GLY A 632 -3.24 12.44 9.74
N LYS A 633 -2.81 11.92 8.58
CA LYS A 633 -2.49 10.49 8.40
C LYS A 633 -1.33 10.04 9.30
N VAL A 634 -0.25 10.83 9.37
CA VAL A 634 0.89 10.56 10.25
C VAL A 634 0.48 10.60 11.72
N ALA A 635 -0.28 11.61 12.14
CA ALA A 635 -0.73 11.77 13.52
C ALA A 635 -1.56 10.57 13.97
N VAL A 636 -2.56 10.15 13.18
CA VAL A 636 -3.39 8.98 13.50
C VAL A 636 -2.54 7.71 13.59
N ALA A 637 -1.67 7.46 12.61
CA ALA A 637 -0.83 6.26 12.60
C ALA A 637 0.12 6.19 13.81
N LEU A 638 0.76 7.31 14.17
CA LEU A 638 1.62 7.38 15.36
C LEU A 638 0.83 7.25 16.65
N SER A 639 -0.36 7.84 16.76
CA SER A 639 -1.23 7.65 17.91
C SER A 639 -1.64 6.19 18.10
N CYS A 640 -1.93 5.46 17.02
CA CYS A 640 -2.19 4.01 17.08
C CYS A 640 -0.98 3.22 17.56
N ALA A 641 0.23 3.56 17.09
CA ALA A 641 1.47 2.93 17.52
C ALA A 641 1.73 3.17 19.02
N ILE A 642 1.61 4.41 19.47
CA ILE A 642 1.80 4.81 20.88
C ILE A 642 0.77 4.13 21.77
N ALA A 643 -0.51 4.11 21.36
CA ALA A 643 -1.56 3.44 22.13
C ALA A 643 -1.32 1.93 22.25
N THR A 644 -0.85 1.29 21.17
CA THR A 644 -0.50 -0.14 21.20
C THR A 644 0.68 -0.41 22.12
N PHE A 645 1.74 0.41 22.04
CA PHE A 645 2.90 0.31 22.93
C PHE A 645 2.49 0.48 24.40
N ALA A 646 1.75 1.54 24.72
CA ALA A 646 1.28 1.81 26.08
C ALA A 646 0.36 0.70 26.61
N TYR A 647 -0.48 0.11 25.75
CA TYR A 647 -1.32 -1.02 26.13
C TYR A 647 -0.50 -2.26 26.47
N LEU A 648 0.48 -2.62 25.64
CA LEU A 648 1.34 -3.78 25.88
C LEU A 648 2.20 -3.59 27.13
N GLU A 649 2.74 -2.39 27.34
CA GLU A 649 3.55 -2.06 28.52
C GLU A 649 2.74 -2.12 29.82
N ASN A 650 1.52 -1.56 29.81
CA ASN A 650 0.63 -1.60 30.97
C ASN A 650 0.10 -3.02 31.30
N ASN A 651 0.12 -3.93 30.33
CA ASN A 651 -0.29 -5.34 30.50
C ASN A 651 0.91 -6.30 30.38
N SER A 652 2.09 -5.86 30.86
CA SER A 652 3.33 -6.65 30.83
C SER A 652 3.27 -7.96 31.61
N ALA A 653 2.30 -8.13 32.53
CA ALA A 653 2.06 -9.41 33.19
C ALA A 653 1.52 -10.50 32.24
N ASP A 654 0.75 -10.11 31.21
CA ASP A 654 0.20 -11.04 30.22
C ASP A 654 1.08 -11.17 28.97
N TYR A 655 1.66 -10.06 28.51
CA TYR A 655 2.41 -9.99 27.24
C TYR A 655 3.94 -9.94 27.41
N GLY A 656 4.43 -9.80 28.64
CA GLY A 656 5.85 -9.85 28.96
C GLY A 656 6.36 -11.28 29.15
N VAL A 657 7.63 -11.40 29.55
CA VAL A 657 8.30 -12.69 29.76
C VAL A 657 7.58 -13.48 30.86
N GLY A 658 7.16 -14.71 30.57
CA GLY A 658 6.42 -15.57 31.50
C GLY A 658 4.92 -15.27 31.62
N GLY A 659 4.37 -14.42 30.75
CA GLY A 659 2.94 -14.13 30.67
C GLY A 659 2.13 -15.17 29.88
N SER A 660 0.80 -15.13 30.00
CA SER A 660 -0.12 -16.04 29.28
C SER A 660 -0.10 -15.88 27.76
N HIS A 661 0.30 -14.70 27.28
CA HIS A 661 0.42 -14.28 25.89
C HIS A 661 1.81 -13.71 25.62
N GLU A 662 2.86 -14.40 26.07
CA GLU A 662 4.26 -13.96 25.95
C GLU A 662 4.63 -13.61 24.49
N LEU A 663 5.14 -12.39 24.29
CA LEU A 663 5.61 -11.91 22.99
C LEU A 663 7.13 -12.00 22.90
N SER A 664 7.64 -12.55 21.78
CA SER A 664 9.07 -12.52 21.47
C SER A 664 9.56 -11.09 21.21
N SER A 665 8.74 -10.26 20.54
CA SER A 665 9.00 -8.83 20.40
C SER A 665 7.71 -8.01 20.24
N PRO A 666 7.51 -6.92 21.01
CA PRO A 666 6.33 -6.06 20.87
C PRO A 666 6.35 -5.23 19.56
N LEU A 667 7.46 -5.23 18.82
CA LEU A 667 7.63 -4.40 17.64
C LEU A 667 6.67 -4.77 16.49
N ALA A 668 6.43 -6.07 16.28
CA ALA A 668 5.54 -6.54 15.21
C ALA A 668 4.10 -6.01 15.37
N PRO A 669 3.41 -6.19 16.52
CA PRO A 669 2.06 -5.63 16.70
C PRO A 669 2.02 -4.11 16.64
N ILE A 670 3.02 -3.39 17.15
CA ILE A 670 3.08 -1.93 17.09
C ILE A 670 3.16 -1.44 15.64
N LEU A 671 4.06 -2.02 14.84
CA LEU A 671 4.21 -1.67 13.43
C LEU A 671 2.96 -2.04 12.62
N LEU A 672 2.30 -3.15 12.94
CA LEU A 672 1.06 -3.56 12.30
C LEU A 672 -0.09 -2.61 12.66
N ALA A 673 -0.23 -2.20 13.92
CA ALA A 673 -1.19 -1.20 14.35
C ALA A 673 -0.95 0.17 13.68
N MET A 674 0.32 0.58 13.55
CA MET A 674 0.71 1.81 12.84
C MET A 674 0.32 1.74 11.36
N LEU A 675 0.60 0.62 10.70
CA LEU A 675 0.27 0.39 9.29
C LEU A 675 -1.25 0.38 9.07
N LEU A 676 -1.99 -0.31 9.93
CA LEU A 676 -3.44 -0.35 9.89
C LEU A 676 -4.05 1.05 10.12
N GLY A 677 -3.55 1.77 11.12
CA GLY A 677 -3.96 3.14 11.41
C GLY A 677 -3.70 4.09 10.24
N TRP A 678 -2.54 3.96 9.57
CA TRP A 678 -2.23 4.70 8.35
C TRP A 678 -3.22 4.40 7.22
N PHE A 679 -3.59 3.13 7.02
CA PHE A 679 -4.53 2.72 5.98
C PHE A 679 -5.94 3.26 6.24
N VAL A 680 -6.43 3.14 7.48
CA VAL A 680 -7.73 3.67 7.91
C VAL A 680 -7.78 5.18 7.74
N ALA A 681 -6.76 5.90 8.24
CA ALA A 681 -6.66 7.34 8.10
C ALA A 681 -6.57 7.78 6.63
N SER A 682 -5.82 7.04 5.80
CA SER A 682 -5.70 7.31 4.36
C SER A 682 -7.03 7.17 3.63
N THR A 683 -7.83 6.18 3.99
CA THR A 683 -9.15 5.94 3.41
C THR A 683 -10.12 7.06 3.78
N LEU A 684 -10.22 7.38 5.08
CA LEU A 684 -11.10 8.43 5.59
C LEU A 684 -10.73 9.81 5.03
N LEU A 685 -9.46 10.20 5.17
CA LEU A 685 -8.98 11.50 4.73
C LEU A 685 -8.92 11.59 3.19
N GLY A 686 -8.91 10.46 2.48
CA GLY A 686 -9.08 10.41 1.02
C GLY A 686 -10.47 10.86 0.55
N VAL A 687 -11.54 10.51 1.28
CA VAL A 687 -12.89 11.06 1.01
C VAL A 687 -12.91 12.56 1.21
N TYR A 688 -12.27 13.02 2.28
CA TYR A 688 -12.17 14.44 2.59
C TYR A 688 -11.36 15.21 1.54
N GLU A 689 -10.25 14.65 1.05
CA GLU A 689 -9.49 15.19 -0.09
C GLU A 689 -10.37 15.34 -1.34
N MET A 690 -11.11 14.28 -1.69
CA MET A 690 -12.02 14.29 -2.83
C MET A 690 -13.14 15.33 -2.69
N THR A 691 -13.61 15.55 -1.46
CA THR A 691 -14.59 16.59 -1.13
C THR A 691 -14.00 17.97 -1.34
N ILE A 692 -12.79 18.24 -0.86
CA ILE A 692 -12.09 19.52 -1.08
C ILE A 692 -11.93 19.82 -2.57
N ASP A 693 -11.46 18.86 -3.35
CA ASP A 693 -11.26 19.06 -4.79
C ASP A 693 -12.58 19.31 -5.53
N THR A 694 -13.64 18.62 -5.13
CA THR A 694 -14.97 18.85 -5.70
C THR A 694 -15.49 20.25 -5.36
N ILE A 695 -15.37 20.68 -4.10
CA ILE A 695 -15.77 22.04 -3.69
C ILE A 695 -14.93 23.10 -4.40
N LEU A 696 -13.63 22.86 -4.61
CA LEU A 696 -12.75 23.74 -5.37
C LEU A 696 -13.24 23.89 -6.82
N LEU A 697 -13.54 22.79 -7.51
CA LEU A 697 -14.04 22.85 -8.88
C LEU A 697 -15.42 23.52 -8.96
N CYS A 698 -16.33 23.20 -8.02
CA CYS A 698 -17.61 23.88 -7.93
C CYS A 698 -17.44 25.40 -7.71
N PHE A 699 -16.53 25.80 -6.81
CA PHE A 699 -16.20 27.21 -6.57
C PHE A 699 -15.66 27.91 -7.82
N CYS A 700 -14.76 27.28 -8.56
CA CYS A 700 -14.22 27.85 -9.80
C CYS A 700 -15.32 28.02 -10.85
N VAL A 701 -16.22 27.04 -10.98
CA VAL A 701 -17.35 27.09 -11.91
C VAL A 701 -18.37 28.15 -11.49
N ASP A 702 -18.73 28.24 -10.21
CA ASP A 702 -19.65 29.24 -9.66
C ASP A 702 -19.13 30.66 -9.87
N LYS A 703 -17.83 30.86 -9.59
CA LYS A 703 -17.15 32.13 -9.84
C LYS A 703 -17.21 32.56 -11.30
N GLU A 704 -17.13 31.62 -12.25
CA GLU A 704 -17.20 31.92 -13.68
C GLU A 704 -18.63 32.16 -14.17
N LEU A 705 -19.57 31.28 -13.78
CA LEU A 705 -20.97 31.35 -14.22
C LEU A 705 -21.70 32.57 -13.64
N ASN A 706 -21.49 32.86 -12.37
CA ASN A 706 -22.23 33.90 -11.64
C ASN A 706 -21.47 35.22 -11.49
N LYS A 707 -20.38 35.39 -12.25
CA LYS A 707 -19.58 36.63 -12.23
C LYS A 707 -20.40 37.86 -12.63
N ALA A 708 -21.27 37.71 -13.63
CA ALA A 708 -22.04 38.82 -14.19
C ALA A 708 -23.23 39.22 -13.29
N SER A 709 -23.89 38.24 -12.67
CA SER A 709 -25.02 38.47 -11.76
C SER A 709 -24.57 38.86 -10.35
N GLY A 710 -23.35 38.49 -9.94
CA GLY A 710 -22.86 38.66 -8.56
C GLY A 710 -23.57 37.75 -7.53
N GLN A 711 -24.46 36.87 -7.99
CA GLN A 711 -25.27 35.99 -7.14
C GLN A 711 -24.68 34.57 -7.13
N TYR A 712 -23.80 34.32 -6.19
CA TYR A 712 -23.09 33.05 -6.07
C TYR A 712 -23.85 32.02 -5.22
N PHE A 713 -23.57 30.73 -5.43
CA PHE A 713 -24.01 29.61 -4.57
C PHE A 713 -23.05 29.37 -3.40
N MET A 714 -21.78 29.78 -3.55
CA MET A 714 -20.79 29.69 -2.49
C MET A 714 -21.26 30.43 -1.21
N ASN A 715 -20.86 29.90 -0.06
CA ASN A 715 -21.20 30.45 1.25
C ASN A 715 -20.61 31.86 1.46
N ASP A 716 -21.21 32.68 2.34
CA ASP A 716 -20.78 34.06 2.65
C ASP A 716 -19.29 34.16 3.00
N SER A 717 -18.76 33.15 3.69
CA SER A 717 -17.33 33.09 4.02
C SER A 717 -16.44 33.04 2.77
N LEU A 718 -16.89 32.38 1.70
CA LEU A 718 -16.20 32.31 0.41
C LEU A 718 -16.50 33.54 -0.46
N GLN A 719 -17.73 34.04 -0.45
CA GLN A 719 -18.15 35.24 -1.21
C GLN A 719 -17.32 36.47 -0.83
N LYS A 720 -17.02 36.65 0.46
CA LYS A 720 -16.14 37.74 0.96
C LYS A 720 -14.79 37.77 0.23
N PHE A 721 -14.27 36.64 -0.26
CA PHE A 721 -13.00 36.61 -0.99
C PHE A 721 -13.16 36.92 -2.49
N VAL A 722 -14.35 36.77 -3.05
CA VAL A 722 -14.66 37.10 -4.44
C VAL A 722 -15.08 38.56 -4.59
N ALA A 723 -15.87 39.09 -3.64
CA ALA A 723 -16.35 40.48 -3.63
C ALA A 723 -15.24 41.53 -3.47
N ASN A 724 -14.08 41.14 -2.91
CA ASN A 724 -12.90 42.00 -2.77
C ASN A 724 -12.10 42.18 -4.07
N VAL A 725 -12.55 41.61 -5.21
CA VAL A 725 -11.98 41.87 -6.53
C VAL A 725 -12.81 42.98 -7.18
N PRO A 726 -12.27 44.19 -7.42
CA PRO A 726 -13.04 45.27 -8.02
C PRO A 726 -13.56 44.83 -9.39
N THR A 727 -14.87 44.70 -9.50
CA THR A 727 -15.56 44.56 -10.77
C THR A 727 -15.39 45.87 -11.53
N ASN A 728 -14.49 45.90 -12.51
CA ASN A 728 -14.51 46.92 -13.57
C ASN A 728 -15.77 46.72 -14.41
N LEU A 729 -16.93 47.12 -13.87
CA LEU A 729 -18.15 47.30 -14.63
C LEU A 729 -18.15 48.73 -15.15
N LYS A 730 -17.75 48.88 -16.41
CA LYS A 730 -18.26 49.96 -17.24
C LYS A 730 -19.74 49.66 -17.51
N THR A 731 -20.62 50.25 -16.72
CA THR A 731 -22.04 50.45 -17.02
C THR A 731 -22.29 51.91 -16.62
N GLY A 732 -22.30 52.87 -17.56
CA GLY A 732 -23.39 52.99 -18.52
C GLY A 732 -24.66 53.31 -17.74
N HIS A 733 -24.80 54.56 -17.31
CA HIS A 733 -26.05 55.09 -16.78
C HIS A 733 -27.20 54.79 -17.75
N PRO A 734 -28.37 54.47 -17.19
CA PRO A 734 -29.47 55.41 -17.35
C PRO A 734 -29.96 55.88 -15.98
N GLU A 735 -30.01 57.19 -15.82
CA GLU A 735 -30.67 57.86 -14.70
C GLU A 735 -32.14 57.42 -14.62
N SER A 736 -32.57 57.03 -13.42
CA SER A 736 -33.99 56.98 -13.04
C SER A 736 -34.32 58.29 -12.33
N PRO A 737 -35.45 58.95 -12.65
CA PRO A 737 -35.79 60.24 -12.05
C PRO A 737 -36.19 60.09 -10.57
N SER A 738 -35.71 61.03 -9.75
CA SER A 738 -36.04 61.16 -8.33
C SER A 738 -37.52 61.41 -8.09
N PRO A 739 -38.11 60.86 -7.00
CA PRO A 739 -39.46 61.21 -6.59
C PRO A 739 -39.47 62.60 -5.94
N THR A 740 -40.26 63.50 -6.52
CA THR A 740 -40.54 64.83 -6.00
C THR A 740 -41.39 64.72 -4.73
N HIS A 741 -40.90 65.24 -3.62
CA HIS A 741 -41.68 65.44 -2.40
C HIS A 741 -42.76 66.50 -2.65
N ILE A 742 -44.03 66.08 -2.66
CA ILE A 742 -45.18 66.99 -2.60
C ILE A 742 -45.45 67.26 -1.11
N GLN A 743 -45.12 68.47 -0.65
CA GLN A 743 -45.65 69.02 0.60
C GLN A 743 -47.12 69.41 0.37
N SER A 744 -48.05 68.71 1.03
CA SER A 744 -49.44 69.15 1.14
C SER A 744 -49.56 70.15 2.29
N ASN A 745 -49.63 71.44 1.95
CA ASN A 745 -50.26 72.47 2.78
C ASN A 745 -51.77 72.34 2.65
N LYS A 746 -52.50 72.34 3.79
CA LYS A 746 -53.82 72.98 3.95
C LYS A 746 -54.28 72.93 5.43
N PRO A 747 -55.21 73.82 5.81
CA PRO A 747 -55.01 74.97 6.69
C PRO A 747 -55.23 74.71 8.18
#